data_AF-A0A401LA36-F1
#
_entry.id   AF-A0A401LA36-F1
#
_cell.length_a   1.000
_cell.length_b   1.000
_cell.length_c   1.000
_cell.angle_alpha   90.00
_cell.angle_beta   90.00
_cell.angle_gamma   90.00
#
_symmetry.space_group_name_H-M   'P 1'
#
loop_
_entity.id
_entity.type
_entity.pdbx_description
1 polymer ?
#
loop_
_entity_poly.entity_id
_entity_poly.type
_entity_poly.pdbx_seq_one_letter_code
_entity_poly.pdbx_strand_id
1 'polypeptide(L)'
;MAPLLGHDAPLPSRRNGHEMTPAKNVLYVDAYDSFSYNVVAMLEEVLDVKVTIMHIDSTWPDGNAAEFLKHFEAIVLGPGPGDPHIPHDVGIMEDIWSLSAADVLPVLGICLGFQSLCLRHGVPIHRLPYPLHGQVRRVQTSDEDIFDGVPDLEVTLYHSLYAQLDTVQNDRSDKRSDIFAAQELDVLAWLPLEEQVSTDSVQLTQLPMAVRHKNRPFWGVQFHPESCKSDREACRQMLRKWWEMTLYYNKTSGRGSFPKVISTCLQESDDIASLPNIVHTMSTWCTSTSRSSSFRQFYAKPLDSALICETLNSPGSPTVLFKSNGRHSIISVLSPGSWRLEFFAQTERLFLENLHCEDTLEGHSVINTPLSTSQFWDVLRYLMDLKKVESGSRDVPFWAGFLGYFSYEMGLACLPHPKDHSHNFSVEDSEDPVDASLLWTERSVVLDHESGRVTVQSTREADNQPAGWLDETMRLLQDISSHPAADNVDSITTNTVALDSILSRSAAQFPDEQRYKEQFDACTAELHAGESYELCLTCETVITVPFSEPDCDSMNFPWLLYKRLQKYNPASFSAYAKLGKVKVLSSSPECFLNWDRESLLEMKPMKGTVRKTDNMTLGMAQKILSSTKETAENLMIADLIRHDLYGICGSGGVYVEKLLEVEDYGHVYSMITHVKGQVDPTRPGFAARDIPELQSANMSAYGLTALQRCLPPGSMTGAPKERSCMHLSSIESRRRGVYSGVMGFLDLGGGGSFSVLIRTAFSSSNDNAREQKWRIGAGGAVTILSTAQGEWDEMLTKLNTVYTVFKPSTSISIYRNSPISPGQLVNSTPHHPYKVGYLHAACPNPRPSTAILALPWPPRCLAIRARPTPHPGPSLPAAPRITPSHLANWSIPFASTHARNSPRAPDACLPGPPPCSGAAWPAILRANVLWSESDSWGTPTGPPRPGDRLARPTGQWPFVAHEGPDGLLALIPLESSQRDAESIPSSVGFLRRSRMANWRMKLVEREGGRDPWLTAGSPIPEAPSNRPALPDLSVGEVYNTNLAKDGLTLSDS
;
A
#
# COMPACT_ATOMS: atom_id res chain seq x y z
N MET A 1 -12.72 17.41 27.00
CA MET A 1 -11.64 17.40 28.01
C MET A 1 -11.13 15.98 28.10
N ALA A 2 -9.82 15.76 28.11
CA ALA A 2 -9.22 14.45 28.39
C ALA A 2 -8.75 14.39 29.85
N PRO A 3 -8.81 13.23 30.53
CA PRO A 3 -8.23 13.06 31.86
C PRO A 3 -6.71 12.97 31.76
N LEU A 4 -6.00 13.84 32.47
CA LEU A 4 -4.53 13.85 32.52
C LEU A 4 -4.01 13.13 33.77
N LEU A 5 -3.12 12.18 33.54
CA LEU A 5 -2.00 11.74 34.40
C LEU A 5 -2.31 11.17 35.80
N GLY A 6 -1.79 9.96 36.02
CA GLY A 6 -0.79 9.79 37.08
C GLY A 6 -1.01 8.67 38.09
N HIS A 7 -0.19 7.61 37.97
CA HIS A 7 0.59 7.12 39.11
C HIS A 7 1.78 6.27 38.63
N ASP A 8 3.00 6.67 38.99
CA ASP A 8 4.21 5.91 38.69
C ASP A 8 4.31 4.63 39.55
N ALA A 9 4.68 3.53 38.90
CA ALA A 9 5.18 2.32 39.56
C ALA A 9 6.60 2.05 39.05
N PRO A 10 7.62 1.86 39.93
CA PRO A 10 8.99 1.62 39.47
C PRO A 10 9.10 0.31 38.66
N LEU A 11 9.65 0.41 37.45
CA LEU A 11 10.00 -0.77 36.66
C LEU A 11 10.96 -1.67 37.46
N PRO A 12 10.68 -2.99 37.60
CA PRO A 12 11.56 -3.89 38.34
C PRO A 12 12.89 -4.01 37.61
N SER A 13 13.98 -3.71 38.32
CA SER A 13 15.33 -3.81 37.77
C SER A 13 15.68 -5.27 37.48
N ARG A 14 15.64 -5.66 36.19
CA ARG A 14 16.10 -6.96 35.71
C ARG A 14 17.56 -7.17 36.13
N ARG A 15 17.79 -7.97 37.17
CA ARG A 15 19.12 -8.43 37.55
C ARG A 15 19.66 -9.36 36.46
N ASN A 16 20.93 -9.18 36.10
CA ASN A 16 21.64 -10.10 35.20
C ASN A 16 21.62 -11.52 35.78
N GLY A 17 21.46 -12.54 34.93
CA GLY A 17 21.55 -13.94 35.35
C GLY A 17 20.46 -14.89 34.85
N HIS A 18 19.77 -14.58 33.75
CA HIS A 18 19.08 -15.63 32.99
C HIS A 18 20.02 -16.12 31.89
N GLU A 19 20.23 -17.44 31.81
CA GLU A 19 20.66 -18.06 30.57
C GLU A 19 19.59 -17.79 29.51
N MET A 20 19.98 -17.27 28.35
CA MET A 20 19.07 -17.16 27.22
C MET A 20 18.78 -18.57 26.71
N THR A 21 17.58 -19.09 27.03
CA THR A 21 17.00 -20.21 26.31
C THR A 21 17.05 -19.88 24.81
N PRO A 22 17.56 -20.77 23.94
CA PRO A 22 17.64 -20.48 22.52
C PRO A 22 16.24 -20.21 21.96
N ALA A 23 16.11 -19.14 21.17
CA ALA A 23 14.86 -18.85 20.48
C ALA A 23 14.50 -20.03 19.56
N LYS A 24 13.26 -20.49 19.70
CA LYS A 24 12.70 -21.57 18.89
C LYS A 24 12.40 -21.05 17.49
N ASN A 25 12.39 -21.96 16.52
CA ASN A 25 12.37 -21.62 15.10
C ASN A 25 11.16 -22.29 14.44
N VAL A 26 10.41 -21.50 13.68
CA VAL A 26 9.30 -21.99 12.85
C VAL A 26 9.65 -21.73 11.39
N LEU A 27 9.49 -22.75 10.54
CA LEU A 27 9.56 -22.57 9.09
C LEU A 27 8.18 -22.11 8.60
N TYR A 28 8.13 -20.99 7.88
CA TYR A 28 6.93 -20.51 7.20
C TYR A 28 7.10 -20.72 5.69
N VAL A 29 6.18 -21.47 5.07
CA VAL A 29 6.12 -21.62 3.61
C VAL A 29 5.20 -20.55 3.04
N ASP A 30 5.77 -19.61 2.29
CA ASP A 30 5.06 -18.49 1.68
C ASP A 30 4.60 -18.84 0.25
N ALA A 31 3.29 -18.78 0.01
CA ALA A 31 2.67 -19.06 -1.28
C ALA A 31 2.28 -17.78 -2.06
N TYR A 32 3.01 -16.69 -1.83
CA TYR A 32 2.81 -15.38 -2.48
C TYR A 32 1.46 -14.72 -2.18
N ASP A 33 0.89 -15.00 -1.01
CA ASP A 33 -0.27 -14.27 -0.51
C ASP A 33 0.12 -12.90 0.09
N SER A 34 -0.74 -11.93 -0.15
CA SER A 34 -0.64 -10.56 0.37
C SER A 34 -0.94 -10.43 1.85
N PHE A 35 -1.11 -11.53 2.58
CA PHE A 35 -1.24 -11.52 4.04
C PHE A 35 -0.11 -12.29 4.76
N SER A 36 0.86 -12.88 4.05
CA SER A 36 1.95 -13.68 4.65
C SER A 36 2.71 -12.99 5.81
N TYR A 37 3.14 -11.74 5.67
CA TYR A 37 3.82 -11.04 6.78
C TYR A 37 2.91 -10.75 7.99
N ASN A 38 1.58 -10.71 7.83
CA ASN A 38 0.66 -10.65 8.97
C ASN A 38 0.67 -11.95 9.78
N VAL A 39 0.70 -13.11 9.09
CA VAL A 39 0.80 -14.43 9.74
C VAL A 39 2.13 -14.56 10.45
N VAL A 40 3.23 -14.23 9.76
CA VAL A 40 4.59 -14.27 10.33
C VAL A 40 4.71 -13.37 11.56
N ALA A 41 4.22 -12.13 11.49
CA ALA A 41 4.21 -11.24 12.64
C ALA A 41 3.35 -11.76 13.80
N MET A 42 2.19 -12.37 13.51
CA MET A 42 1.36 -13.01 14.52
C MET A 42 2.06 -14.19 15.19
N LEU A 43 2.80 -15.03 14.45
CA LEU A 43 3.58 -16.13 15.02
C LEU A 43 4.68 -15.61 15.97
N GLU A 44 5.48 -14.63 15.52
CA GLU A 44 6.53 -14.03 16.34
C GLU A 44 5.98 -13.31 17.58
N GLU A 45 4.87 -12.53 17.45
CA GLU A 45 4.23 -11.82 18.57
C GLU A 45 3.58 -12.74 19.62
N VAL A 46 3.11 -13.93 19.23
CA VAL A 46 2.24 -14.77 20.08
C VAL A 46 2.98 -15.96 20.69
N LEU A 47 4.03 -16.46 20.03
CA LEU A 47 4.72 -17.70 20.38
C LEU A 47 6.16 -17.52 20.91
N ASP A 48 6.71 -16.29 20.84
CA ASP A 48 8.11 -15.94 21.14
C ASP A 48 9.11 -16.82 20.35
N VAL A 49 8.92 -16.83 19.03
CA VAL A 49 9.69 -17.61 18.05
C VAL A 49 10.41 -16.70 17.07
N LYS A 50 11.49 -17.20 16.47
CA LYS A 50 12.02 -16.69 15.20
C LYS A 50 11.32 -17.42 14.05
N VAL A 51 10.82 -16.68 13.05
CA VAL A 51 10.38 -17.30 11.80
C VAL A 51 11.51 -17.27 10.76
N THR A 52 11.65 -18.35 9.99
CA THR A 52 12.36 -18.37 8.70
C THR A 52 11.33 -18.56 7.61
N ILE A 53 11.40 -17.75 6.55
CA ILE A 53 10.50 -17.87 5.39
C ILE A 53 11.22 -18.65 4.28
N MET A 54 10.49 -19.51 3.59
CA MET A 54 10.88 -20.18 2.35
C MET A 54 9.69 -20.09 1.40
N HIS A 55 9.90 -19.80 0.12
CA HIS A 55 8.77 -19.70 -0.80
C HIS A 55 8.33 -21.07 -1.32
N ILE A 56 7.08 -21.17 -1.75
CA ILE A 56 6.44 -22.43 -2.17
C ILE A 56 7.14 -23.13 -3.35
N ASP A 57 7.80 -22.40 -4.25
CA ASP A 57 8.55 -22.93 -5.39
C ASP A 57 10.08 -23.04 -5.14
N SER A 58 10.54 -22.78 -3.90
CA SER A 58 11.96 -22.87 -3.52
C SER A 58 12.47 -24.31 -3.46
N THR A 59 13.68 -24.56 -3.93
CA THR A 59 14.35 -25.86 -3.76
C THR A 59 14.90 -26.05 -2.35
N TRP A 60 14.75 -27.25 -1.78
CA TRP A 60 15.35 -27.60 -0.49
C TRP A 60 16.89 -27.41 -0.48
N PRO A 61 17.46 -26.76 0.54
CA PRO A 61 18.92 -26.67 0.73
C PRO A 61 19.58 -28.05 0.70
N ASP A 62 20.72 -28.15 0.00
CA ASP A 62 21.46 -29.38 -0.30
C ASP A 62 20.61 -30.53 -0.91
N GLY A 63 19.40 -30.23 -1.41
CA GLY A 63 18.42 -31.21 -1.85
C GLY A 63 17.81 -32.06 -0.74
N ASN A 64 17.98 -31.69 0.54
CA ASN A 64 17.67 -32.56 1.68
C ASN A 64 16.71 -31.91 2.69
N ALA A 65 15.40 -31.97 2.39
CA ALA A 65 14.32 -31.49 3.27
C ALA A 65 14.45 -32.04 4.71
N ALA A 66 14.70 -33.35 4.86
CA ALA A 66 14.81 -34.00 6.17
C ALA A 66 16.02 -33.55 7.00
N GLU A 67 17.02 -32.90 6.40
CA GLU A 67 18.15 -32.31 7.11
C GLU A 67 17.90 -30.85 7.47
N PHE A 68 17.42 -30.05 6.51
CA PHE A 68 17.02 -28.66 6.78
C PHE A 68 15.93 -28.56 7.86
N LEU A 69 14.93 -29.44 7.82
CA LEU A 69 13.83 -29.51 8.79
C LEU A 69 14.24 -29.99 10.20
N LYS A 70 15.51 -30.31 10.45
CA LYS A 70 16.01 -30.55 11.82
C LYS A 70 16.20 -29.26 12.61
N HIS A 71 16.27 -28.09 11.98
CA HIS A 71 16.50 -26.83 12.69
C HIS A 71 15.24 -26.10 13.20
N PHE A 72 14.06 -26.72 13.03
CA PHE A 72 12.77 -26.12 13.35
C PHE A 72 11.98 -26.97 14.35
N GLU A 73 11.18 -26.32 15.19
CA GLU A 73 10.21 -26.96 16.08
C GLU A 73 8.86 -27.21 15.40
N ALA A 74 8.50 -26.45 14.35
CA ALA A 74 7.27 -26.62 13.60
C ALA A 74 7.37 -26.00 12.19
N ILE A 75 6.36 -26.30 11.36
CA ILE A 75 6.15 -25.68 10.06
C ILE A 75 4.77 -25.01 10.04
N VAL A 76 4.65 -23.86 9.39
CA VAL A 76 3.38 -23.24 9.02
C VAL A 76 3.34 -23.12 7.50
N LEU A 77 2.29 -23.63 6.87
CA LEU A 77 2.06 -23.51 5.43
C LEU A 77 1.05 -22.39 5.21
N GLY A 78 1.50 -21.33 4.56
CA GLY A 78 0.73 -20.10 4.42
C GLY A 78 -0.49 -20.21 3.50
N PRO A 79 -1.37 -19.18 3.55
CA PRO A 79 -2.32 -18.93 2.48
C PRO A 79 -1.63 -18.63 1.15
N GLY A 80 -2.37 -18.79 0.04
CA GLY A 80 -1.94 -18.51 -1.32
C GLY A 80 -3.15 -18.47 -2.28
N PRO A 81 -3.01 -17.84 -3.47
CA PRO A 81 -3.96 -18.00 -4.57
C PRO A 81 -3.74 -19.34 -5.31
N GLY A 82 -4.66 -19.70 -6.19
CA GLY A 82 -4.56 -20.89 -7.07
C GLY A 82 -5.40 -22.08 -6.61
N ASP A 83 -5.12 -23.27 -7.15
CA ASP A 83 -5.92 -24.48 -6.93
C ASP A 83 -5.03 -25.64 -6.42
N PRO A 84 -5.34 -26.28 -5.27
CA PRO A 84 -4.51 -27.35 -4.69
C PRO A 84 -4.42 -28.61 -5.57
N HIS A 85 -5.25 -28.76 -6.61
CA HIS A 85 -5.08 -29.83 -7.60
C HIS A 85 -3.94 -29.57 -8.60
N ILE A 86 -3.38 -28.35 -8.64
CA ILE A 86 -2.30 -27.93 -9.53
C ILE A 86 -0.95 -28.06 -8.77
N PRO A 87 -0.06 -29.01 -9.13
CA PRO A 87 1.16 -29.24 -8.35
C PRO A 87 2.12 -28.05 -8.25
N HIS A 88 2.09 -27.13 -9.24
CA HIS A 88 2.86 -25.89 -9.20
C HIS A 88 2.37 -24.94 -8.09
N ASP A 89 1.07 -24.91 -7.81
CA ASP A 89 0.46 -24.01 -6.84
C ASP A 89 0.52 -24.60 -5.41
N VAL A 90 0.97 -25.85 -5.26
CA VAL A 90 1.21 -26.52 -3.96
C VAL A 90 2.72 -26.64 -3.66
N GLY A 91 3.56 -26.82 -4.67
CA GLY A 91 5.02 -26.84 -4.55
C GLY A 91 5.54 -27.71 -3.40
N ILE A 92 6.43 -27.16 -2.57
CA ILE A 92 7.05 -27.88 -1.45
C ILE A 92 6.08 -28.31 -0.33
N MET A 93 4.82 -27.86 -0.32
CA MET A 93 3.83 -28.33 0.66
C MET A 93 3.58 -29.85 0.52
N GLU A 94 3.64 -30.39 -0.71
CA GLU A 94 3.44 -31.81 -0.98
C GLU A 94 4.57 -32.69 -0.44
N ASP A 95 5.82 -32.19 -0.44
CA ASP A 95 6.97 -32.85 0.20
C ASP A 95 6.78 -32.91 1.72
N ILE A 96 6.28 -31.82 2.31
CA ILE A 96 6.06 -31.68 3.76
C ILE A 96 4.96 -32.64 4.25
N TRP A 97 3.86 -32.78 3.51
CA TRP A 97 2.84 -33.79 3.79
C TRP A 97 3.33 -35.23 3.55
N SER A 98 4.35 -35.41 2.70
CA SER A 98 4.95 -36.71 2.38
C SER A 98 6.03 -37.18 3.37
N LEU A 99 6.41 -36.37 4.37
CA LEU A 99 7.49 -36.68 5.31
C LEU A 99 7.32 -38.02 6.05
N SER A 100 8.45 -38.68 6.31
CA SER A 100 8.52 -39.93 7.08
C SER A 100 8.19 -39.69 8.56
N ALA A 101 7.77 -40.74 9.26
CA ALA A 101 7.47 -40.64 10.70
C ALA A 101 8.71 -40.35 11.58
N ALA A 102 9.92 -40.43 11.03
CA ALA A 102 11.16 -40.04 11.72
C ALA A 102 11.51 -38.55 11.53
N ASP A 103 11.10 -37.96 10.40
CA ASP A 103 11.48 -36.60 9.99
C ASP A 103 10.36 -35.58 10.20
N VAL A 104 9.11 -36.06 10.32
CA VAL A 104 7.89 -35.26 10.47
C VAL A 104 7.99 -34.24 11.61
N LEU A 105 7.41 -33.06 11.35
CA LEU A 105 7.22 -31.98 12.30
C LEU A 105 5.72 -31.73 12.54
N PRO A 106 5.37 -31.07 13.65
CA PRO A 106 4.08 -30.39 13.76
C PRO A 106 3.89 -29.35 12.64
N VAL A 107 2.73 -29.38 11.99
CA VAL A 107 2.39 -28.50 10.86
C VAL A 107 1.03 -27.83 11.09
N LEU A 108 0.93 -26.53 10.76
CA LEU A 108 -0.34 -25.81 10.63
C LEU A 108 -0.49 -25.28 9.20
N GLY A 109 -1.50 -25.73 8.47
CA GLY A 109 -1.88 -25.17 7.16
C GLY A 109 -2.93 -24.07 7.27
N ILE A 110 -2.75 -22.94 6.58
CA ILE A 110 -3.70 -21.82 6.55
C ILE A 110 -4.22 -21.66 5.12
N CYS A 111 -5.54 -21.56 4.94
CA CYS A 111 -6.22 -21.44 3.65
C CYS A 111 -5.75 -22.50 2.62
N LEU A 112 -4.87 -22.16 1.67
CA LEU A 112 -4.26 -23.10 0.72
C LEU A 112 -3.48 -24.24 1.43
N GLY A 113 -2.81 -23.95 2.54
CA GLY A 113 -2.20 -24.98 3.39
C GLY A 113 -3.23 -25.94 4.01
N PHE A 114 -4.43 -25.47 4.36
CA PHE A 114 -5.52 -26.32 4.83
C PHE A 114 -6.13 -27.14 3.67
N GLN A 115 -6.27 -26.54 2.49
CA GLN A 115 -6.87 -27.20 1.32
C GLN A 115 -5.96 -28.31 0.76
N SER A 116 -4.64 -28.08 0.71
CA SER A 116 -3.68 -29.13 0.34
C SER A 116 -3.65 -30.28 1.36
N LEU A 117 -3.71 -30.00 2.67
CA LEU A 117 -3.85 -31.02 3.71
C LEU A 117 -5.11 -31.89 3.50
N CYS A 118 -6.25 -31.25 3.23
CA CYS A 118 -7.52 -31.94 2.98
C CYS A 118 -7.43 -32.83 1.73
N LEU A 119 -6.99 -32.26 0.60
CA LEU A 119 -6.87 -32.98 -0.67
C LEU A 119 -5.94 -34.19 -0.56
N ARG A 120 -4.78 -34.00 0.08
CA ARG A 120 -3.76 -35.04 0.27
C ARG A 120 -4.26 -36.22 1.10
N HIS A 121 -5.19 -35.99 2.03
CA HIS A 121 -5.84 -37.04 2.84
C HIS A 121 -7.22 -37.45 2.30
N GLY A 122 -7.46 -37.27 0.99
CA GLY A 122 -8.61 -37.83 0.27
C GLY A 122 -9.92 -37.06 0.46
N VAL A 123 -9.87 -35.86 1.02
CA VAL A 123 -11.05 -34.97 1.14
C VAL A 123 -11.11 -34.09 -0.12
N PRO A 124 -12.14 -34.22 -0.96
CA PRO A 124 -12.20 -33.48 -2.22
C PRO A 124 -12.36 -31.98 -1.99
N ILE A 125 -11.63 -31.20 -2.79
CA ILE A 125 -11.75 -29.73 -2.81
C ILE A 125 -12.68 -29.33 -3.96
N HIS A 126 -13.65 -28.46 -3.67
CA HIS A 126 -14.62 -27.97 -4.63
C HIS A 126 -14.76 -26.46 -4.59
N ARG A 127 -15.29 -25.87 -5.66
CA ARG A 127 -15.57 -24.42 -5.74
C ARG A 127 -16.85 -24.11 -4.98
N LEU A 128 -16.84 -23.04 -4.19
CA LEU A 128 -18.04 -22.48 -3.59
C LEU A 128 -18.97 -21.93 -4.69
N PRO A 129 -20.30 -22.04 -4.57
CA PRO A 129 -21.24 -21.35 -5.45
C PRO A 129 -21.03 -19.83 -5.44
N TYR A 130 -20.63 -19.28 -4.29
CA TYR A 130 -20.32 -17.88 -4.07
C TYR A 130 -19.04 -17.76 -3.20
N PRO A 131 -17.91 -17.29 -3.76
CA PRO A 131 -16.70 -16.99 -3.00
C PRO A 131 -16.92 -16.02 -1.82
N LEU A 132 -16.16 -16.21 -0.75
CA LEU A 132 -16.35 -15.50 0.53
C LEU A 132 -15.32 -14.37 0.78
N HIS A 133 -14.73 -13.83 -0.30
CA HIS A 133 -13.64 -12.86 -0.26
C HIS A 133 -13.91 -11.62 0.61
N GLY A 134 -13.06 -11.38 1.61
CA GLY A 134 -13.14 -10.25 2.55
C GLY A 134 -14.34 -10.31 3.49
N GLN A 135 -15.06 -11.43 3.54
CA GLN A 135 -16.28 -11.54 4.33
C GLN A 135 -15.99 -12.08 5.73
N VAL A 136 -16.46 -11.36 6.74
CA VAL A 136 -16.46 -11.84 8.13
C VAL A 136 -17.61 -12.83 8.31
N ARG A 137 -17.37 -13.93 9.01
CA ARG A 137 -18.37 -14.92 9.42
C ARG A 137 -18.12 -15.43 10.84
N ARG A 138 -19.20 -15.81 11.53
CA ARG A 138 -19.12 -16.56 12.78
C ARG A 138 -18.94 -18.05 12.48
N VAL A 139 -17.88 -18.64 13.02
CA VAL A 139 -17.54 -20.05 12.89
C VAL A 139 -17.76 -20.73 14.24
N GLN A 140 -18.28 -21.96 14.20
CA GLN A 140 -18.50 -22.79 15.39
C GLN A 140 -17.29 -23.68 15.65
N THR A 141 -16.99 -23.94 16.91
CA THR A 141 -15.83 -24.73 17.35
C THR A 141 -16.26 -26.05 18.00
N SER A 142 -15.34 -27.02 18.05
CA SER A 142 -15.53 -28.26 18.82
C SER A 142 -15.40 -28.06 20.34
N ASP A 143 -14.81 -26.94 20.80
CA ASP A 143 -14.33 -26.72 22.18
C ASP A 143 -13.30 -27.79 22.62
N GLU A 144 -12.56 -28.37 21.66
CA GLU A 144 -11.55 -29.40 21.87
C GLU A 144 -10.25 -29.08 21.11
N ASP A 145 -9.15 -29.75 21.49
CA ASP A 145 -7.87 -29.70 20.78
C ASP A 145 -7.29 -28.27 20.71
N ILE A 146 -6.90 -27.77 19.52
CA ILE A 146 -6.47 -26.36 19.35
C ILE A 146 -7.58 -25.33 19.64
N PHE A 147 -8.84 -25.76 19.81
CA PHE A 147 -9.97 -24.93 20.24
C PHE A 147 -10.42 -25.19 21.69
N ASP A 148 -9.64 -25.90 22.52
CA ASP A 148 -9.91 -26.11 23.95
C ASP A 148 -10.08 -24.76 24.70
N GLY A 149 -11.31 -24.49 25.13
CA GLY A 149 -11.72 -23.24 25.76
C GLY A 149 -11.82 -22.04 24.80
N VAL A 150 -11.86 -22.27 23.48
CA VAL A 150 -12.01 -21.24 22.45
C VAL A 150 -13.46 -21.25 21.94
N PRO A 151 -14.25 -20.19 22.23
CA PRO A 151 -15.65 -20.15 21.84
C PRO A 151 -15.85 -19.92 20.34
N ASP A 152 -17.08 -20.16 19.85
CA ASP A 152 -17.57 -19.67 18.56
C ASP A 152 -17.08 -18.24 18.28
N LEU A 153 -16.26 -18.08 17.24
CA LEU A 153 -15.49 -16.86 16.95
C LEU A 153 -15.88 -16.24 15.60
N GLU A 154 -15.66 -14.93 15.46
CA GLU A 154 -15.75 -14.26 14.16
C GLU A 154 -14.41 -14.29 13.44
N VAL A 155 -14.40 -14.63 12.16
CA VAL A 155 -13.18 -14.75 11.34
C VAL A 155 -13.39 -14.21 9.93
N THR A 156 -12.33 -13.64 9.34
CA THR A 156 -12.31 -13.22 7.94
C THR A 156 -12.02 -14.39 7.01
N LEU A 157 -12.74 -14.44 5.89
CA LEU A 157 -12.62 -15.44 4.84
C LEU A 157 -12.07 -14.81 3.56
N TYR A 158 -11.18 -15.52 2.88
CA TYR A 158 -10.63 -15.14 1.57
C TYR A 158 -10.70 -16.28 0.52
N HIS A 159 -11.47 -17.34 0.78
CA HIS A 159 -11.46 -18.54 -0.06
C HIS A 159 -12.61 -18.59 -1.10
N SER A 160 -12.25 -19.05 -2.30
CA SER A 160 -13.18 -19.50 -3.36
C SER A 160 -13.41 -21.03 -3.34
N LEU A 161 -12.48 -21.78 -2.74
CA LEU A 161 -12.50 -23.24 -2.65
C LEU A 161 -12.86 -23.69 -1.23
N TYR A 162 -13.43 -24.88 -1.09
CA TYR A 162 -13.74 -25.50 0.19
C TYR A 162 -13.49 -27.02 0.17
N ALA A 163 -13.23 -27.60 1.33
CA ALA A 163 -13.14 -29.05 1.49
C ALA A 163 -14.55 -29.64 1.71
N GLN A 164 -15.03 -30.50 0.80
CA GLN A 164 -16.31 -31.19 1.01
C GLN A 164 -16.08 -32.43 1.89
N LEU A 165 -16.69 -32.42 3.07
CA LEU A 165 -16.75 -33.58 3.97
C LEU A 165 -18.18 -34.06 4.11
N ASP A 166 -18.41 -35.33 3.82
CA ASP A 166 -19.72 -35.95 3.95
C ASP A 166 -20.16 -35.99 5.42
N THR A 167 -21.25 -35.28 5.74
CA THR A 167 -21.93 -35.33 7.04
C THR A 167 -22.75 -36.61 7.15
N VAL A 168 -22.30 -37.57 7.95
CA VAL A 168 -23.08 -38.77 8.24
C VAL A 168 -24.11 -38.45 9.30
N GLN A 169 -25.37 -38.38 8.89
CA GLN A 169 -26.52 -38.24 9.81
C GLN A 169 -26.51 -39.37 10.83
N ASN A 170 -26.31 -39.02 12.11
CA ASN A 170 -26.51 -39.96 13.20
C ASN A 170 -28.01 -40.04 13.53
N ASP A 171 -28.62 -41.21 13.38
CA ASP A 171 -30.04 -41.48 13.71
C ASP A 171 -30.27 -41.60 15.23
N ARG A 172 -29.73 -40.62 15.99
CA ARG A 172 -29.75 -40.53 17.46
C ARG A 172 -29.84 -39.08 17.92
N SER A 173 -30.45 -38.88 19.08
CA SER A 173 -31.08 -37.61 19.48
C SER A 173 -30.15 -36.44 19.88
N ASP A 174 -28.84 -36.52 19.66
CA ASP A 174 -27.89 -35.45 20.01
C ASP A 174 -27.60 -34.54 18.79
N LYS A 175 -28.28 -33.39 18.76
CA LYS A 175 -28.14 -32.33 17.72
C LYS A 175 -26.81 -31.55 17.80
N ARG A 176 -25.72 -32.24 18.09
CA ARG A 176 -24.35 -31.71 18.24
C ARG A 176 -23.27 -32.64 17.66
N SER A 177 -23.64 -33.79 17.08
CA SER A 177 -22.69 -34.81 16.61
C SER A 177 -23.11 -35.43 15.26
N ASP A 178 -23.35 -34.60 14.25
CA ASP A 178 -23.26 -35.01 12.85
C ASP A 178 -21.78 -35.10 12.49
N ILE A 179 -21.21 -36.30 12.58
CA ILE A 179 -19.77 -36.51 12.49
C ILE A 179 -19.35 -36.57 11.01
N PHE A 180 -18.53 -35.61 10.60
CA PHE A 180 -17.90 -35.59 9.28
C PHE A 180 -17.05 -36.86 9.04
N ALA A 181 -17.34 -37.60 7.98
CA ALA A 181 -16.77 -38.93 7.76
C ALA A 181 -15.45 -38.95 6.96
N ALA A 182 -14.50 -38.06 7.31
CA ALA A 182 -13.12 -38.22 6.83
C ALA A 182 -12.50 -39.47 7.47
N GLN A 183 -11.81 -40.31 6.69
CA GLN A 183 -11.14 -41.49 7.24
C GLN A 183 -9.96 -41.08 8.15
N GLU A 184 -9.13 -40.13 7.72
CA GLU A 184 -7.89 -39.76 8.42
C GLU A 184 -7.92 -38.41 9.16
N LEU A 185 -8.93 -37.56 8.92
CA LEU A 185 -9.07 -36.24 9.56
C LEU A 185 -10.22 -36.19 10.58
N ASP A 186 -10.09 -35.32 11.57
CA ASP A 186 -11.14 -34.86 12.47
C ASP A 186 -11.45 -33.39 12.16
N VAL A 187 -12.71 -32.96 12.23
CA VAL A 187 -13.10 -31.54 12.08
C VAL A 187 -13.15 -30.88 13.45
N LEU A 188 -12.54 -29.71 13.59
CA LEU A 188 -12.45 -28.95 14.84
C LEU A 188 -13.24 -27.63 14.81
N ALA A 189 -13.61 -27.15 13.61
CA ALA A 189 -14.46 -25.97 13.46
C ALA A 189 -15.23 -26.02 12.14
N TRP A 190 -16.41 -25.41 12.08
CA TRP A 190 -17.26 -25.38 10.88
C TRP A 190 -18.09 -24.09 10.75
N LEU A 191 -18.43 -23.73 9.51
CA LEU A 191 -19.34 -22.64 9.16
C LEU A 191 -20.69 -23.24 8.73
N PRO A 192 -21.79 -23.05 9.48
CA PRO A 192 -23.11 -23.48 9.03
C PRO A 192 -23.60 -22.62 7.86
N LEU A 193 -23.99 -23.26 6.75
CA LEU A 193 -24.75 -22.65 5.67
C LEU A 193 -26.21 -23.09 5.72
N GLU A 194 -27.13 -22.13 5.53
CA GLU A 194 -28.55 -22.40 5.32
C GLU A 194 -28.85 -22.59 3.83
N GLU A 195 -29.10 -23.83 3.39
CA GLU A 195 -29.62 -24.07 2.04
C GLU A 195 -31.15 -24.03 2.01
N GLN A 196 -31.71 -23.14 1.18
CA GLN A 196 -33.13 -23.16 0.84
C GLN A 196 -33.43 -24.23 -0.22
N VAL A 197 -33.56 -25.48 0.25
CA VAL A 197 -34.25 -26.54 -0.48
C VAL A 197 -35.77 -26.42 -0.22
N SER A 198 -36.60 -27.02 -1.07
CA SER A 198 -38.06 -26.87 -1.11
C SER A 198 -38.78 -27.01 0.24
N THR A 199 -39.82 -26.18 0.41
CA THR A 199 -40.77 -25.89 1.54
C THR A 199 -40.80 -26.71 2.84
N ASP A 200 -40.36 -27.96 2.87
CA ASP A 200 -40.57 -28.89 3.99
C ASP A 200 -39.26 -29.45 4.59
N SER A 201 -38.08 -29.09 4.05
CA SER A 201 -36.78 -29.49 4.63
C SER A 201 -35.65 -28.50 4.38
N VAL A 202 -35.13 -27.89 5.46
CA VAL A 202 -33.84 -27.17 5.45
C VAL A 202 -32.72 -28.19 5.63
N GLN A 203 -31.76 -28.23 4.70
CA GLN A 203 -30.56 -29.04 4.82
C GLN A 203 -29.40 -28.11 5.21
N LEU A 204 -28.78 -28.37 6.36
CA LEU A 204 -27.68 -27.57 6.90
C LEU A 204 -26.35 -28.12 6.40
N THR A 205 -25.85 -27.57 5.30
CA THR A 205 -24.50 -27.86 4.80
C THR A 205 -23.48 -27.15 5.68
N GLN A 206 -22.72 -27.91 6.47
CA GLN A 206 -21.64 -27.37 7.29
C GLN A 206 -20.33 -27.38 6.49
N LEU A 207 -19.72 -26.22 6.27
CA LEU A 207 -18.39 -26.14 5.66
C LEU A 207 -17.31 -26.38 6.73
N PRO A 208 -16.37 -27.32 6.55
CA PRO A 208 -15.22 -27.50 7.43
C PRO A 208 -14.32 -26.26 7.41
N MET A 209 -14.07 -25.69 8.59
CA MET A 209 -13.25 -24.47 8.78
C MET A 209 -11.94 -24.75 9.51
N ALA A 210 -11.81 -25.87 10.22
CA ALA A 210 -10.56 -26.36 10.76
C ALA A 210 -10.54 -27.89 10.86
N VAL A 211 -9.37 -28.51 10.69
CA VAL A 211 -9.16 -29.97 10.79
C VAL A 211 -7.87 -30.33 11.53
N ARG A 212 -7.81 -31.55 12.04
CA ARG A 212 -6.62 -32.24 12.57
C ARG A 212 -6.49 -33.63 11.94
N HIS A 213 -5.27 -34.06 11.63
CA HIS A 213 -5.04 -35.44 11.20
C HIS A 213 -4.91 -36.40 12.40
N LYS A 214 -5.66 -37.51 12.40
CA LYS A 214 -5.82 -38.43 13.54
C LYS A 214 -4.50 -39.03 14.06
N ASN A 215 -3.55 -39.31 13.15
CA ASN A 215 -2.33 -40.08 13.44
C ASN A 215 -1.02 -39.33 13.16
N ARG A 216 -1.05 -38.01 12.90
CA ARG A 216 0.11 -37.16 12.56
C ARG A 216 -0.12 -35.77 13.14
N PRO A 217 0.92 -35.02 13.51
CA PRO A 217 0.78 -33.69 14.13
C PRO A 217 0.45 -32.62 13.06
N PHE A 218 -0.59 -32.82 12.27
CA PHE A 218 -1.00 -31.92 11.20
C PHE A 218 -2.36 -31.28 11.56
N TRP A 219 -2.42 -29.96 11.49
CA TRP A 219 -3.62 -29.16 11.66
C TRP A 219 -3.81 -28.25 10.45
N GLY A 220 -5.03 -27.77 10.23
CA GLY A 220 -5.26 -26.66 9.31
C GLY A 220 -6.49 -25.84 9.64
N VAL A 221 -6.49 -24.59 9.17
CA VAL A 221 -7.62 -23.65 9.23
C VAL A 221 -7.90 -23.03 7.85
N GLN A 222 -9.17 -22.96 7.45
CA GLN A 222 -9.60 -22.38 6.17
C GLN A 222 -9.74 -20.85 6.22
N PHE A 223 -9.88 -20.28 7.42
CA PHE A 223 -9.97 -18.85 7.67
C PHE A 223 -8.60 -18.21 7.94
N HIS A 224 -8.56 -16.88 7.93
CA HIS A 224 -7.34 -16.10 8.16
C HIS A 224 -7.28 -15.57 9.60
N PRO A 225 -6.58 -16.22 10.54
CA PRO A 225 -6.51 -15.80 11.94
C PRO A 225 -5.84 -14.44 12.14
N GLU A 226 -5.04 -13.99 11.18
CA GLU A 226 -4.21 -12.79 11.22
C GLU A 226 -4.92 -11.50 10.75
N SER A 227 -6.09 -11.61 10.14
CA SER A 227 -6.87 -10.49 9.58
C SER A 227 -7.35 -9.49 10.65
N CYS A 228 -7.46 -8.20 10.29
CA CYS A 228 -7.96 -7.13 11.17
C CYS A 228 -9.33 -7.38 11.81
N LYS A 229 -10.13 -8.29 11.23
CA LYS A 229 -11.52 -8.57 11.63
C LYS A 229 -11.76 -9.96 12.20
N SER A 230 -10.74 -10.81 12.24
CA SER A 230 -10.80 -12.07 13.00
C SER A 230 -10.69 -11.78 14.51
N ASP A 231 -11.33 -12.60 15.35
CA ASP A 231 -11.27 -12.46 16.81
C ASP A 231 -9.82 -12.63 17.29
N ARG A 232 -9.20 -11.50 17.61
CA ARG A 232 -7.77 -11.42 17.91
C ARG A 232 -7.37 -12.28 19.10
N GLU A 233 -8.19 -12.46 20.12
CA GLU A 233 -7.79 -13.25 21.29
C GLU A 233 -8.16 -14.72 21.15
N ALA A 234 -9.29 -15.06 20.50
CA ALA A 234 -9.62 -16.44 20.15
C ALA A 234 -8.57 -17.06 19.21
N CYS A 235 -8.16 -16.34 18.16
CA CYS A 235 -7.10 -16.77 17.25
C CYS A 235 -5.73 -16.85 17.95
N ARG A 236 -5.44 -15.94 18.91
CA ARG A 236 -4.22 -16.02 19.73
C ARG A 236 -4.22 -17.22 20.69
N GLN A 237 -5.35 -17.53 21.30
CA GLN A 237 -5.49 -18.72 22.14
C GLN A 237 -5.31 -20.00 21.31
N MET A 238 -5.93 -20.09 20.14
CA MET A 238 -5.78 -21.21 19.20
C MET A 238 -4.31 -21.45 18.81
N LEU A 239 -3.56 -20.40 18.46
CA LEU A 239 -2.13 -20.52 18.14
C LEU A 239 -1.28 -20.94 19.34
N ARG A 240 -1.58 -20.44 20.55
CA ARG A 240 -0.89 -20.89 21.78
C ARG A 240 -1.16 -22.37 22.06
N LYS A 241 -2.40 -22.84 21.91
CA LYS A 241 -2.77 -24.27 22.06
C LYS A 241 -2.02 -25.15 21.07
N TRP A 242 -2.03 -24.79 19.78
CA TRP A 242 -1.25 -25.48 18.75
C TRP A 242 0.24 -25.55 19.09
N TRP A 243 0.81 -24.48 19.65
CA TRP A 243 2.21 -24.43 20.06
C TRP A 243 2.51 -25.28 21.31
N GLU A 244 1.62 -25.30 22.29
CA GLU A 244 1.70 -26.21 23.46
C GLU A 244 1.71 -27.67 23.01
N MET A 245 0.81 -28.04 22.08
CA MET A 245 0.72 -29.38 21.51
C MET A 245 1.93 -29.75 20.64
N THR A 246 2.43 -28.80 19.85
CA THR A 246 3.68 -28.91 19.07
C THR A 246 4.88 -29.24 19.96
N LEU A 247 5.05 -28.49 21.06
CA LEU A 247 6.14 -28.68 22.00
C LEU A 247 6.01 -29.98 22.79
N TYR A 248 4.78 -30.39 23.10
CA TYR A 248 4.50 -31.70 23.69
C TYR A 248 4.89 -32.84 22.72
N TYR A 249 4.44 -32.77 21.46
CA TYR A 249 4.74 -33.77 20.43
C TYR A 249 6.24 -33.95 20.24
N ASN A 250 6.99 -32.85 20.04
CA ASN A 250 8.44 -32.92 19.85
C ASN A 250 9.14 -33.59 21.04
N LYS A 251 8.72 -33.23 22.27
CA LYS A 251 9.24 -33.83 23.51
C LYS A 251 8.93 -35.33 23.61
N THR A 252 7.73 -35.79 23.23
CA THR A 252 7.38 -37.22 23.24
C THR A 252 8.04 -38.02 22.12
N SER A 253 8.26 -37.40 20.96
CA SER A 253 8.90 -38.00 19.78
C SER A 253 10.44 -37.97 19.85
N GLY A 254 11.02 -37.52 20.96
CA GLY A 254 12.48 -37.49 21.17
C GLY A 254 13.22 -36.38 20.41
N ARG A 255 12.51 -35.41 19.80
CA ARG A 255 13.09 -34.24 19.15
C ARG A 255 13.58 -33.25 20.22
N GLY A 256 14.88 -33.28 20.50
CA GLY A 256 15.54 -32.43 21.50
C GLY A 256 15.81 -31.01 21.02
N SER A 257 16.31 -30.14 21.91
CA SER A 257 16.66 -28.74 21.60
C SER A 257 17.69 -28.67 20.47
N PHE A 258 17.31 -28.05 19.36
CA PHE A 258 18.14 -28.00 18.16
C PHE A 258 19.21 -26.89 18.21
N PRO A 259 20.36 -27.08 17.52
CA PRO A 259 21.33 -26.01 17.34
C PRO A 259 20.74 -24.92 16.43
N LYS A 260 21.07 -23.65 16.73
CA LYS A 260 20.58 -22.48 15.99
C LYS A 260 20.66 -22.68 14.47
N VAL A 261 19.60 -22.32 13.76
CA VAL A 261 19.59 -22.12 12.30
C VAL A 261 20.78 -21.21 11.93
N ILE A 262 21.67 -21.70 11.05
CA ILE A 262 22.70 -20.86 10.44
C ILE A 262 21.98 -19.99 9.40
N SER A 263 22.17 -18.67 9.44
CA SER A 263 21.43 -17.74 8.54
C SER A 263 21.77 -17.94 7.07
N THR A 264 22.98 -18.37 6.76
CA THR A 264 23.55 -18.49 5.40
C THR A 264 23.10 -19.76 4.64
N CYS A 265 21.98 -20.39 5.01
CA CYS A 265 21.44 -21.57 4.33
C CYS A 265 20.31 -21.25 3.33
N LEU A 266 19.92 -19.97 3.23
CA LEU A 266 19.21 -19.42 2.08
C LEU A 266 20.21 -18.61 1.27
N GLN A 267 20.12 -18.62 -0.06
CA GLN A 267 21.10 -17.95 -0.91
C GLN A 267 20.89 -16.43 -0.90
N GLU A 268 21.59 -15.74 -0.01
CA GLU A 268 21.87 -14.31 -0.13
C GLU A 268 22.57 -14.05 -1.48
N SER A 269 22.02 -13.17 -2.31
CA SER A 269 22.61 -12.81 -3.61
C SER A 269 23.72 -11.78 -3.41
N ASP A 270 24.94 -12.26 -3.20
CA ASP A 270 26.18 -11.47 -3.09
C ASP A 270 26.43 -10.59 -4.35
N ASP A 271 25.86 -9.37 -4.39
CA ASP A 271 26.29 -8.34 -5.35
C ASP A 271 26.17 -6.89 -4.82
N ILE A 272 26.46 -6.70 -3.53
CA ILE A 272 26.73 -5.36 -2.94
C ILE A 272 28.06 -4.76 -3.49
N ALA A 273 28.75 -5.48 -4.38
CA ALA A 273 30.16 -5.30 -4.72
C ALA A 273 30.46 -4.36 -5.91
N SER A 274 29.48 -3.71 -6.55
CA SER A 274 29.76 -2.53 -7.39
C SER A 274 28.59 -1.55 -7.56
N LEU A 275 28.59 -0.46 -6.78
CA LEU A 275 27.79 0.73 -7.11
C LEU A 275 28.26 1.30 -8.46
N PRO A 276 27.38 1.45 -9.48
CA PRO A 276 27.82 1.85 -10.82
C PRO A 276 28.40 3.27 -10.87
N ASN A 277 29.34 3.50 -11.81
CA ASN A 277 30.08 4.76 -11.96
C ASN A 277 29.20 6.03 -12.03
N ILE A 278 27.92 5.91 -12.41
CA ILE A 278 26.95 7.00 -12.45
C ILE A 278 26.77 7.71 -11.09
N VAL A 279 26.97 6.97 -9.99
CA VAL A 279 26.97 7.49 -8.61
C VAL A 279 27.99 8.61 -8.42
N HIS A 280 29.17 8.49 -9.04
CA HIS A 280 30.20 9.53 -8.97
C HIS A 280 29.73 10.83 -9.65
N THR A 281 29.05 10.72 -10.79
CA THR A 281 28.49 11.88 -11.49
C THR A 281 27.35 12.53 -10.71
N MET A 282 26.41 11.74 -10.18
CA MET A 282 25.30 12.25 -9.36
C MET A 282 25.83 12.93 -8.08
N SER A 283 26.79 12.32 -7.40
CA SER A 283 27.48 12.92 -6.25
C SER A 283 28.19 14.24 -6.59
N THR A 284 28.79 14.33 -7.78
CA THR A 284 29.47 15.52 -8.30
C THR A 284 28.48 16.65 -8.61
N TRP A 285 27.35 16.36 -9.25
CA TRP A 285 26.31 17.35 -9.53
C TRP A 285 25.65 17.87 -8.24
N CYS A 286 25.56 17.03 -7.19
CA CYS A 286 25.10 17.44 -5.86
C CYS A 286 26.21 18.05 -4.97
N THR A 287 27.30 18.60 -5.50
CA THR A 287 28.40 19.17 -4.68
C THR A 287 28.06 20.50 -4.00
N SER A 288 27.04 21.21 -4.47
CA SER A 288 26.54 22.45 -3.85
C SER A 288 25.65 22.21 -2.61
N THR A 289 25.22 20.98 -2.37
CA THR A 289 24.36 20.59 -1.24
C THR A 289 25.18 20.44 0.04
N SER A 290 24.89 21.24 1.06
CA SER A 290 25.48 21.16 2.41
C SER A 290 24.65 20.29 3.37
N ARG A 291 25.20 20.01 4.56
CA ARG A 291 24.51 19.23 5.61
C ARG A 291 23.47 20.04 6.40
N SER A 292 23.18 21.29 6.01
CA SER A 292 22.19 22.15 6.68
C SER A 292 21.29 22.87 5.68
N SER A 293 19.98 22.70 5.81
CA SER A 293 19.01 23.52 5.08
C SER A 293 18.85 24.86 5.80
N SER A 294 19.44 25.89 5.21
CA SER A 294 19.31 27.28 5.67
C SER A 294 17.97 27.85 5.20
N PHE A 295 17.28 28.58 6.08
CA PHE A 295 15.93 29.06 5.77
C PHE A 295 15.65 30.48 6.25
N ARG A 296 14.53 31.03 5.77
CA ARG A 296 13.86 32.25 6.23
C ARG A 296 12.37 31.95 6.39
N GLN A 297 11.74 32.52 7.40
CA GLN A 297 10.31 32.33 7.67
C GLN A 297 9.61 33.67 7.90
N PHE A 298 8.41 33.77 7.36
CA PHE A 298 7.49 34.90 7.58
C PHE A 298 6.04 34.43 7.48
N TYR A 299 5.12 35.23 8.02
CA TYR A 299 3.69 35.01 7.87
C TYR A 299 3.16 35.84 6.70
N ALA A 300 2.34 35.22 5.86
CA ALA A 300 1.78 35.86 4.68
C ALA A 300 0.36 35.36 4.44
N LYS A 301 -0.61 36.27 4.54
CA LYS A 301 -1.98 36.08 4.06
C LYS A 301 -2.33 37.34 3.26
N PRO A 302 -2.72 37.24 1.97
CA PRO A 302 -3.27 36.07 1.30
C PRO A 302 -2.36 35.46 0.20
N LEU A 303 -1.09 35.13 0.48
CA LEU A 303 -0.28 34.38 -0.50
C LEU A 303 -0.84 32.96 -0.71
N ASP A 304 -1.00 32.56 -1.98
CA ASP A 304 -1.33 31.19 -2.36
C ASP A 304 -0.15 30.49 -3.08
N SER A 305 -0.16 29.16 -3.12
CA SER A 305 0.94 28.36 -3.69
C SER A 305 1.05 28.40 -5.21
N ALA A 306 0.02 28.83 -5.94
CA ALA A 306 0.10 29.02 -7.38
C ALA A 306 0.82 30.34 -7.70
N LEU A 307 0.48 31.43 -7.01
CA LEU A 307 1.15 32.72 -7.16
C LEU A 307 2.64 32.65 -6.80
N ILE A 308 3.00 31.95 -5.72
CA ILE A 308 4.42 31.72 -5.37
C ILE A 308 5.13 30.91 -6.47
N CYS A 309 4.46 29.91 -7.06
CA CYS A 309 5.03 29.10 -8.14
C CYS A 309 5.23 29.91 -9.43
N GLU A 310 4.28 30.76 -9.81
CA GLU A 310 4.36 31.69 -10.95
C GLU A 310 5.44 32.77 -10.76
N THR A 311 5.67 33.19 -9.53
CA THR A 311 6.69 34.20 -9.19
C THR A 311 8.12 33.65 -9.32
N LEU A 312 8.32 32.34 -9.09
CA LEU A 312 9.64 31.74 -8.90
C LEU A 312 10.06 30.74 -9.99
N ASN A 313 9.15 30.30 -10.87
CA ASN A 313 9.45 29.39 -11.98
C ASN A 313 8.83 29.86 -13.30
N SER A 314 9.62 29.86 -14.37
CA SER A 314 9.16 30.24 -15.72
C SER A 314 8.23 29.18 -16.33
N PRO A 315 7.25 29.56 -17.18
CA PRO A 315 6.44 28.62 -17.96
C PRO A 315 7.30 27.61 -18.73
N GLY A 316 6.83 26.36 -18.82
CA GLY A 316 7.53 25.26 -19.50
C GLY A 316 8.77 24.68 -18.77
N SER A 317 9.38 25.43 -17.84
CA SER A 317 10.57 25.01 -17.10
C SER A 317 10.29 23.81 -16.17
N PRO A 318 11.31 22.98 -15.85
CA PRO A 318 11.14 21.87 -14.91
C PRO A 318 10.69 22.37 -13.53
N THR A 319 9.51 21.93 -13.09
CA THR A 319 8.85 22.44 -11.88
C THR A 319 8.01 21.34 -11.24
N VAL A 320 8.06 21.24 -9.91
CA VAL A 320 7.14 20.46 -9.09
C VAL A 320 6.53 21.34 -8.01
N LEU A 321 5.20 21.40 -7.99
CA LEU A 321 4.40 21.88 -6.87
C LEU A 321 3.61 20.68 -6.34
N PHE A 322 3.90 20.26 -5.10
CA PHE A 322 3.24 19.13 -4.44
C PHE A 322 2.57 19.58 -3.15
N LYS A 323 1.31 19.19 -2.95
CA LYS A 323 0.56 19.42 -1.73
C LYS A 323 0.46 18.11 -0.94
N SER A 324 0.96 18.12 0.29
CA SER A 324 0.99 16.97 1.21
C SER A 324 0.01 17.16 2.38
N ASN A 325 -0.72 16.10 2.72
CA ASN A 325 -1.58 15.99 3.91
C ASN A 325 -2.57 17.15 4.11
N GLY A 326 -3.05 17.77 3.03
CA GLY A 326 -3.91 18.97 3.07
C GLY A 326 -3.22 20.27 3.49
N ARG A 327 -2.16 20.20 4.30
CA ARG A 327 -1.56 21.31 5.03
C ARG A 327 -0.37 21.99 4.36
N HIS A 328 0.50 21.26 3.67
CA HIS A 328 1.76 21.82 3.15
C HIS A 328 1.78 21.83 1.62
N SER A 329 1.95 23.00 0.99
CA SER A 329 2.36 23.09 -0.41
C SER A 329 3.87 23.30 -0.50
N ILE A 330 4.57 22.36 -1.11
CA ILE A 330 6.01 22.38 -1.39
C ILE A 330 6.20 22.78 -2.86
N ILE A 331 7.03 23.78 -3.10
CA ILE A 331 7.33 24.34 -4.43
C ILE A 331 8.83 24.18 -4.66
N SER A 332 9.21 23.45 -5.70
CA SER A 332 10.60 23.44 -6.19
C SER A 332 10.96 24.81 -6.77
N VAL A 333 12.19 25.26 -6.58
CA VAL A 333 12.77 26.36 -7.34
C VAL A 333 14.10 25.89 -7.92
N LEU A 334 14.37 26.19 -9.19
CA LEU A 334 15.61 25.75 -9.83
C LEU A 334 16.85 26.44 -9.23
N SER A 335 17.94 25.67 -9.13
CA SER A 335 19.26 26.15 -8.71
C SER A 335 20.31 25.81 -9.78
N PRO A 336 21.50 26.45 -9.76
CA PRO A 336 22.65 26.01 -10.55
C PRO A 336 23.16 24.58 -10.25
N GLY A 337 22.59 23.89 -9.26
CA GLY A 337 22.83 22.49 -8.94
C GLY A 337 21.62 21.59 -9.19
N SER A 338 20.57 22.08 -9.87
CA SER A 338 19.38 21.28 -10.20
C SER A 338 19.62 20.42 -11.45
N TRP A 339 19.19 19.17 -11.36
CA TRP A 339 19.26 18.18 -12.44
C TRP A 339 18.04 17.25 -12.37
N ARG A 340 17.68 16.62 -13.49
CA ARG A 340 16.60 15.64 -13.57
C ARG A 340 17.17 14.23 -13.76
N LEU A 341 16.51 13.27 -13.12
CA LEU A 341 16.67 11.84 -13.32
C LEU A 341 15.41 11.28 -13.96
N GLU A 342 15.57 10.43 -14.98
CA GLU A 342 14.48 9.67 -15.61
C GLU A 342 14.90 8.20 -15.77
N PHE A 343 14.00 7.27 -15.45
CA PHE A 343 14.27 5.84 -15.51
C PHE A 343 13.21 5.10 -16.34
N PHE A 344 13.64 4.07 -17.06
CA PHE A 344 12.80 3.18 -17.87
C PHE A 344 13.01 1.76 -17.38
N ALA A 345 12.02 1.20 -16.67
CA ALA A 345 12.14 -0.12 -16.04
C ALA A 345 12.19 -1.24 -17.09
N GLN A 346 11.30 -1.21 -18.10
CA GLN A 346 11.24 -2.24 -19.15
C GLN A 346 12.53 -2.35 -19.99
N THR A 347 13.34 -1.28 -20.07
CA THR A 347 14.61 -1.28 -20.83
C THR A 347 15.85 -1.21 -19.96
N GLU A 348 15.68 -1.14 -18.63
CA GLU A 348 16.73 -0.95 -17.63
C GLU A 348 17.71 0.18 -17.99
N ARG A 349 17.17 1.38 -18.26
CA ARG A 349 17.95 2.58 -18.63
C ARG A 349 17.70 3.76 -17.70
N LEU A 350 18.80 4.35 -17.24
CA LEU A 350 18.83 5.62 -16.52
C LEU A 350 19.26 6.76 -17.47
N PHE A 351 18.49 7.83 -17.47
CA PHE A 351 18.75 9.09 -18.15
C PHE A 351 18.95 10.20 -17.11
N LEU A 352 20.04 10.96 -17.22
CA LEU A 352 20.32 12.13 -16.38
C LEU A 352 20.47 13.38 -17.26
N GLU A 353 19.91 14.49 -16.82
CA GLU A 353 19.99 15.79 -17.51
C GLU A 353 20.32 16.90 -16.50
N ASN A 354 21.47 17.56 -16.67
CA ASN A 354 21.80 18.76 -15.90
C ASN A 354 21.01 19.95 -16.45
N LEU A 355 20.27 20.65 -15.58
CA LEU A 355 19.37 21.74 -15.97
C LEU A 355 20.06 23.12 -15.95
N HIS A 356 21.32 23.20 -15.53
CA HIS A 356 22.11 24.43 -15.57
C HIS A 356 22.80 24.61 -16.93
N CYS A 357 22.05 25.06 -17.95
CA CYS A 357 22.63 25.44 -19.23
C CYS A 357 21.72 26.40 -20.04
N GLU A 358 21.90 27.71 -19.83
CA GLU A 358 21.39 28.76 -20.73
C GLU A 358 22.51 29.67 -21.28
N ASP A 359 23.62 29.88 -20.55
CA ASP A 359 24.69 30.83 -20.90
C ASP A 359 26.09 30.24 -21.19
N THR A 360 26.29 28.92 -21.05
CA THR A 360 27.61 28.28 -21.26
C THR A 360 27.68 27.47 -22.55
N LEU A 361 28.64 27.80 -23.42
CA LEU A 361 28.93 27.08 -24.67
C LEU A 361 29.37 25.62 -24.47
N GLU A 362 29.66 25.20 -23.24
CA GLU A 362 30.04 23.83 -22.87
C GLU A 362 28.83 22.94 -22.55
N GLY A 363 27.98 22.70 -23.56
CA GLY A 363 27.13 21.52 -23.76
C GLY A 363 26.18 21.05 -22.64
N HIS A 364 24.88 20.95 -22.96
CA HIS A 364 23.90 20.21 -22.15
C HIS A 364 24.41 18.80 -21.80
N SER A 365 24.77 18.60 -20.53
CA SER A 365 25.31 17.32 -20.04
C SER A 365 24.18 16.32 -19.83
N VAL A 366 23.89 15.56 -20.89
CA VAL A 366 22.92 14.47 -20.93
C VAL A 366 23.66 13.13 -20.88
N ILE A 367 23.24 12.25 -19.98
CA ILE A 367 23.83 10.92 -19.80
C ILE A 367 22.73 9.87 -19.95
N ASN A 368 23.00 8.80 -20.71
CA ASN A 368 22.11 7.65 -20.86
C ASN A 368 22.94 6.38 -20.65
N THR A 369 22.67 5.65 -19.57
CA THR A 369 23.37 4.42 -19.16
C THR A 369 22.38 3.29 -18.93
N PRO A 370 22.72 2.02 -19.22
CA PRO A 370 22.03 0.90 -18.60
C PRO A 370 22.19 0.97 -17.07
N LEU A 371 21.16 0.53 -16.34
CA LEU A 371 21.12 0.41 -14.88
C LEU A 371 19.96 -0.52 -14.51
N SER A 372 20.19 -1.58 -13.74
CA SER A 372 19.08 -2.49 -13.39
C SER A 372 18.11 -1.87 -12.39
N THR A 373 16.91 -2.42 -12.30
CA THR A 373 15.84 -1.90 -11.43
C THR A 373 16.23 -1.97 -9.95
N SER A 374 16.99 -2.98 -9.51
CA SER A 374 17.57 -2.97 -8.15
C SER A 374 18.63 -1.89 -8.00
N GLN A 375 19.60 -1.84 -8.93
CA GLN A 375 20.67 -0.84 -8.90
C GLN A 375 20.13 0.59 -8.88
N PHE A 376 19.01 0.86 -9.54
CA PHE A 376 18.31 2.14 -9.46
C PHE A 376 17.91 2.53 -8.03
N TRP A 377 17.27 1.63 -7.29
CA TRP A 377 16.89 1.88 -5.89
C TRP A 377 18.10 2.00 -4.97
N ASP A 378 19.15 1.20 -5.20
CA ASP A 378 20.37 1.24 -4.39
C ASP A 378 21.21 2.50 -4.65
N VAL A 379 21.22 3.00 -5.89
CA VAL A 379 21.78 4.31 -6.25
C VAL A 379 20.99 5.45 -5.60
N LEU A 380 19.66 5.38 -5.53
CA LEU A 380 18.85 6.36 -4.80
C LEU A 380 19.12 6.32 -3.29
N ARG A 381 19.16 5.13 -2.68
CA ARG A 381 19.51 4.94 -1.25
C ARG A 381 20.85 5.58 -0.93
N TYR A 382 21.89 5.22 -1.69
CA TYR A 382 23.24 5.71 -1.49
C TYR A 382 23.36 7.23 -1.68
N LEU A 383 22.70 7.81 -2.69
CA LEU A 383 22.73 9.27 -2.90
C LEU A 383 22.02 10.03 -1.77
N MET A 384 20.87 9.55 -1.31
CA MET A 384 20.11 10.16 -0.21
C MET A 384 20.84 10.05 1.14
N ASP A 385 21.61 8.98 1.37
CA ASP A 385 22.52 8.83 2.51
C ASP A 385 23.71 9.80 2.41
N LEU A 386 24.42 9.78 1.27
CA LEU A 386 25.62 10.59 1.02
C LEU A 386 25.36 12.11 1.10
N LYS A 387 24.16 12.56 0.74
CA LYS A 387 23.76 13.98 0.72
C LYS A 387 22.79 14.37 1.84
N LYS A 388 22.70 13.53 2.90
CA LYS A 388 21.89 13.78 4.08
C LYS A 388 22.08 15.19 4.65
N VAL A 389 20.96 15.79 5.03
CA VAL A 389 20.87 17.05 5.77
C VAL A 389 20.60 16.74 7.24
N GLU A 390 21.41 17.28 8.14
CA GLU A 390 21.36 17.02 9.59
C GLU A 390 20.54 18.08 10.35
N SER A 391 20.30 19.23 9.73
CA SER A 391 19.59 20.36 10.35
C SER A 391 18.81 21.22 9.35
N GLY A 392 17.70 21.78 9.81
CA GLY A 392 16.78 22.60 9.03
C GLY A 392 15.53 22.94 9.83
N SER A 393 14.53 23.55 9.19
CA SER A 393 13.28 23.94 9.86
C SER A 393 12.42 22.71 10.17
N ARG A 394 12.29 22.35 11.46
CA ARG A 394 11.47 21.20 11.90
C ARG A 394 9.98 21.34 11.61
N ASP A 395 9.53 22.56 11.32
CA ASP A 395 8.15 22.89 10.99
C ASP A 395 7.69 22.42 9.60
N VAL A 396 8.61 22.04 8.71
CA VAL A 396 8.29 21.67 7.32
C VAL A 396 8.74 20.24 6.98
N PRO A 397 7.94 19.49 6.21
CA PRO A 397 8.16 18.05 5.98
C PRO A 397 9.25 17.76 4.92
N PHE A 398 9.64 18.77 4.14
CA PHE A 398 10.70 18.70 3.12
C PHE A 398 11.67 19.87 3.33
N TRP A 399 12.96 19.63 3.16
CA TRP A 399 14.05 20.63 3.19
C TRP A 399 14.69 20.80 1.81
N ALA A 400 15.10 19.67 1.22
CA ALA A 400 15.72 19.51 -0.09
C ALA A 400 15.75 18.02 -0.43
N GLY A 401 16.05 17.68 -1.68
CA GLY A 401 16.12 16.29 -2.16
C GLY A 401 15.39 16.11 -3.49
N PHE A 402 14.72 14.98 -3.68
CA PHE A 402 13.95 14.71 -4.89
C PHE A 402 12.48 15.07 -4.75
N LEU A 403 11.92 15.67 -5.79
CA LEU A 403 10.49 15.87 -6.01
C LEU A 403 10.12 15.23 -7.34
N GLY A 404 9.07 14.39 -7.39
CA GLY A 404 8.74 13.66 -8.62
C GLY A 404 7.82 12.46 -8.42
N TYR A 405 7.76 11.59 -9.44
CA TYR A 405 6.83 10.47 -9.50
C TYR A 405 7.50 9.13 -9.87
N PHE A 406 6.82 8.04 -9.52
CA PHE A 406 7.07 6.66 -9.96
C PHE A 406 5.79 6.11 -10.60
N SER A 407 5.90 5.44 -11.75
CA SER A 407 4.78 4.89 -12.53
C SER A 407 4.16 3.66 -11.88
N TYR A 408 3.02 3.22 -12.39
CA TYR A 408 2.46 1.91 -12.04
C TYR A 408 3.41 0.77 -12.43
N GLU A 409 4.01 0.85 -13.62
CA GLU A 409 4.95 -0.15 -14.15
C GLU A 409 6.27 -0.19 -13.39
N MET A 410 6.71 0.92 -12.80
CA MET A 410 7.84 0.92 -11.87
C MET A 410 7.54 0.07 -10.63
N GLY A 411 6.28 0.06 -10.17
CA GLY A 411 5.81 -0.85 -9.13
C GLY A 411 5.78 -2.31 -9.59
N LEU A 412 5.33 -2.58 -10.82
CA LEU A 412 5.37 -3.93 -11.40
C LEU A 412 6.80 -4.50 -11.45
N ALA A 413 7.78 -3.65 -11.81
CA ALA A 413 9.20 -4.01 -11.83
C ALA A 413 9.85 -4.19 -10.43
N CYS A 414 9.10 -3.92 -9.35
CA CYS A 414 9.54 -4.17 -7.96
C CYS A 414 8.94 -5.45 -7.34
N LEU A 415 8.04 -6.14 -8.06
CA LEU A 415 7.43 -7.40 -7.61
C LEU A 415 8.41 -8.59 -7.74
N PRO A 416 8.30 -9.64 -6.89
CA PRO A 416 9.22 -10.78 -6.90
C PRO A 416 9.29 -11.57 -8.22
N HIS A 417 8.17 -11.75 -8.93
CA HIS A 417 8.03 -12.62 -10.09
C HIS A 417 7.52 -11.90 -11.35
N PRO A 418 8.38 -11.13 -12.04
CA PRO A 418 8.18 -10.78 -13.44
C PRO A 418 8.41 -12.02 -14.35
N LYS A 419 7.66 -13.11 -14.11
CA LYS A 419 7.78 -14.41 -14.80
C LYS A 419 7.35 -14.29 -16.27
N ASP A 420 8.33 -14.19 -17.17
CA ASP A 420 8.30 -14.47 -18.63
C ASP A 420 7.15 -13.89 -19.49
N HIS A 421 6.32 -12.99 -18.94
CA HIS A 421 5.50 -12.07 -19.71
C HIS A 421 6.39 -11.07 -20.44
N SER A 422 6.96 -11.53 -21.55
CA SER A 422 7.51 -10.69 -22.61
C SER A 422 6.41 -9.74 -23.09
N HIS A 423 6.35 -8.57 -22.45
CA HIS A 423 5.37 -7.53 -22.75
C HIS A 423 5.62 -7.02 -24.17
N ASN A 424 4.95 -7.65 -25.14
CA ASN A 424 4.90 -7.25 -26.55
C ASN A 424 4.09 -5.96 -26.77
N PHE A 425 4.07 -5.07 -25.77
CA PHE A 425 3.89 -3.65 -26.01
C PHE A 425 5.09 -3.18 -26.85
N SER A 426 4.82 -2.71 -28.05
CA SER A 426 5.86 -2.22 -28.95
C SER A 426 6.58 -1.02 -28.34
N VAL A 427 7.86 -1.21 -28.01
CA VAL A 427 8.78 -0.17 -27.49
C VAL A 427 8.94 1.03 -28.46
N GLU A 428 8.36 0.94 -29.65
CA GLU A 428 8.30 1.99 -30.68
C GLU A 428 7.30 3.13 -30.35
N ASP A 429 6.38 2.96 -29.40
CA ASP A 429 5.45 4.01 -28.94
C ASP A 429 6.16 5.08 -28.10
N SER A 430 6.90 5.96 -28.78
CA SER A 430 7.70 7.07 -28.24
C SER A 430 6.92 8.18 -27.49
N GLU A 431 5.62 7.98 -27.24
CA GLU A 431 4.71 8.85 -26.50
C GLU A 431 4.38 8.36 -25.08
N ASP A 432 4.83 7.17 -24.68
CA ASP A 432 4.62 6.70 -23.31
C ASP A 432 5.53 7.42 -22.29
N PRO A 433 5.06 7.62 -21.05
CA PRO A 433 5.84 8.29 -20.00
C PRO A 433 7.00 7.41 -19.51
N VAL A 434 8.00 8.05 -18.91
CA VAL A 434 9.10 7.37 -18.21
C VAL A 434 8.58 6.76 -16.89
N ASP A 435 9.24 5.71 -16.40
CA ASP A 435 8.78 4.93 -15.25
C ASP A 435 9.12 5.57 -13.90
N ALA A 436 10.19 6.35 -13.82
CA ALA A 436 10.38 7.32 -12.75
C ALA A 436 10.91 8.63 -13.32
N SER A 437 10.46 9.76 -12.78
CA SER A 437 11.01 11.08 -13.13
C SER A 437 11.12 11.93 -11.85
N LEU A 438 12.35 12.32 -11.50
CA LEU A 438 12.70 13.00 -10.25
C LEU A 438 13.55 14.25 -10.49
N LEU A 439 13.19 15.37 -9.86
CA LEU A 439 13.91 16.64 -9.91
C LEU A 439 14.74 16.85 -8.64
N TRP A 440 16.06 16.96 -8.77
CA TRP A 440 16.94 17.33 -7.66
C TRP A 440 16.75 18.81 -7.30
N THR A 441 16.27 19.03 -6.08
CA THR A 441 15.75 20.31 -5.60
C THR A 441 16.54 20.74 -4.36
N GLU A 442 17.52 21.62 -4.56
CA GLU A 442 18.28 22.23 -3.46
C GLU A 442 17.59 23.45 -2.85
N ARG A 443 16.76 24.15 -3.64
CA ARG A 443 15.97 25.34 -3.25
C ARG A 443 14.49 25.01 -3.25
N SER A 444 13.78 25.38 -2.19
CA SER A 444 12.33 25.22 -2.15
C SER A 444 11.63 26.31 -1.35
N VAL A 445 10.34 26.47 -1.60
CA VAL A 445 9.44 27.26 -0.76
C VAL A 445 8.31 26.37 -0.26
N VAL A 446 8.04 26.39 1.04
CA VAL A 446 6.95 25.62 1.66
C VAL A 446 5.95 26.58 2.30
N LEU A 447 4.71 26.50 1.86
CA LEU A 447 3.56 27.19 2.44
C LEU A 447 2.80 26.23 3.36
N ASP A 448 2.74 26.57 4.65
CA ASP A 448 1.87 25.93 5.64
C ASP A 448 0.51 26.63 5.64
N HIS A 449 -0.50 25.98 5.05
CA HIS A 449 -1.87 26.51 4.91
C HIS A 449 -2.60 26.67 6.24
N GLU A 450 -2.21 25.94 7.28
CA GLU A 450 -2.83 26.03 8.61
C GLU A 450 -2.38 27.30 9.32
N SER A 451 -1.07 27.52 9.43
CA SER A 451 -0.52 28.72 10.09
C SER A 451 -0.46 29.96 9.18
N GLY A 452 -0.46 29.80 7.85
CA GLY A 452 -0.19 30.88 6.89
C GLY A 452 1.27 31.33 6.90
N ARG A 453 2.18 30.39 7.17
CA ARG A 453 3.63 30.62 7.25
C ARG A 453 4.29 30.16 5.96
N VAL A 454 5.13 31.03 5.39
CA VAL A 454 5.99 30.73 4.25
C VAL A 454 7.40 30.47 4.77
N THR A 455 7.97 29.34 4.38
CA THR A 455 9.37 28.96 4.63
C THR A 455 10.11 28.95 3.30
N VAL A 456 11.04 29.88 3.10
CA VAL A 456 11.98 29.88 1.97
C VAL A 456 13.26 29.20 2.43
N GLN A 457 13.76 28.19 1.73
CA GLN A 457 14.88 27.37 2.20
C GLN A 457 15.79 26.86 1.09
N SER A 458 17.07 26.66 1.42
CA SER A 458 18.10 26.13 0.53
C SER A 458 19.20 25.39 1.29
N THR A 459 19.69 24.29 0.72
CA THR A 459 20.89 23.57 1.20
C THR A 459 22.20 24.12 0.63
N ARG A 460 22.17 25.24 -0.11
CA ARG A 460 23.35 25.84 -0.74
C ARG A 460 23.90 26.97 0.12
N GLU A 461 25.15 26.85 0.60
CA GLU A 461 25.79 27.91 1.41
C GLU A 461 25.90 29.26 0.67
N ALA A 462 25.94 29.24 -0.66
CA ALA A 462 25.92 30.44 -1.50
C ALA A 462 24.58 31.21 -1.43
N ASP A 463 23.46 30.53 -1.16
CA ASP A 463 22.13 31.14 -1.10
C ASP A 463 21.84 31.79 0.27
N ASN A 464 22.58 31.41 1.31
CA ASN A 464 22.46 31.91 2.69
C ASN A 464 23.41 33.08 3.01
N GLN A 465 24.16 33.57 2.02
CA GLN A 465 24.96 34.78 2.18
C GLN A 465 24.06 36.01 2.43
N PRO A 466 24.57 37.09 3.07
CA PRO A 466 23.77 38.30 3.28
C PRO A 466 23.30 38.90 1.95
N ALA A 467 22.00 39.12 1.80
CA ALA A 467 21.35 39.47 0.54
C ALA A 467 21.55 38.45 -0.61
N GLY A 468 21.81 37.18 -0.30
CA GLY A 468 21.69 36.07 -1.25
C GLY A 468 20.25 35.61 -1.44
N TRP A 469 20.07 34.56 -2.25
CA TRP A 469 18.76 34.09 -2.74
C TRP A 469 17.69 33.90 -1.65
N LEU A 470 18.06 33.46 -0.44
CA LEU A 470 17.13 33.33 0.69
C LEU A 470 16.54 34.67 1.14
N ASP A 471 17.37 35.70 1.26
CA ASP A 471 16.97 37.04 1.67
C ASP A 471 16.18 37.75 0.56
N GLU A 472 16.62 37.60 -0.70
CA GLU A 472 15.99 38.21 -1.88
C GLU A 472 14.59 37.62 -2.13
N THR A 473 14.47 36.30 -2.14
CA THR A 473 13.19 35.60 -2.34
C THR A 473 12.22 35.89 -1.21
N MET A 474 12.71 35.99 0.04
CA MET A 474 11.86 36.40 1.17
C MET A 474 11.29 37.82 0.95
N ARG A 475 12.11 38.79 0.55
CA ARG A 475 11.65 40.17 0.28
C ARG A 475 10.64 40.21 -0.86
N LEU A 476 10.94 39.56 -1.99
CA LEU A 476 10.05 39.49 -3.15
C LEU A 476 8.65 38.99 -2.79
N LEU A 477 8.57 37.89 -2.03
CA LEU A 477 7.29 37.34 -1.60
C LEU A 477 6.60 38.20 -0.51
N GLN A 478 7.36 38.88 0.35
CA GLN A 478 6.81 39.86 1.31
C GLN A 478 6.22 41.09 0.61
N ASP A 479 6.89 41.61 -0.43
CA ASP A 479 6.43 42.75 -1.21
C ASP A 479 5.14 42.41 -1.98
N ILE A 480 5.07 41.23 -2.59
CA ILE A 480 3.86 40.69 -3.24
C ILE A 480 2.73 40.48 -2.22
N SER A 481 3.03 39.92 -1.03
CA SER A 481 2.02 39.76 0.03
C SER A 481 1.52 41.09 0.60
N SER A 482 2.32 42.15 0.51
CA SER A 482 1.98 43.49 1.01
C SER A 482 1.23 44.33 -0.04
N HIS A 483 1.45 44.04 -1.32
CA HIS A 483 0.80 44.69 -2.46
C HIS A 483 0.07 43.65 -3.33
N PRO A 484 -0.98 42.96 -2.80
CA PRO A 484 -1.77 42.03 -3.60
C PRO A 484 -2.39 42.78 -4.79
N ALA A 485 -1.97 42.42 -6.01
CA ALA A 485 -2.26 43.18 -7.21
C ALA A 485 -3.77 43.32 -7.47
N ALA A 486 -4.23 44.56 -7.67
CA ALA A 486 -5.63 44.85 -8.00
C ALA A 486 -6.04 44.29 -9.38
N ASP A 487 -5.06 44.07 -10.26
CA ASP A 487 -5.22 43.68 -11.67
C ASP A 487 -5.61 42.20 -11.88
N ASN A 488 -5.77 41.44 -10.79
CA ASN A 488 -5.96 39.99 -10.83
C ASN A 488 -7.26 39.56 -11.55
N VAL A 489 -8.29 40.42 -11.58
CA VAL A 489 -9.58 40.12 -12.24
C VAL A 489 -9.44 40.01 -13.76
N ASP A 490 -8.70 40.93 -14.38
CA ASP A 490 -8.51 40.93 -15.84
C ASP A 490 -7.54 39.81 -16.27
N SER A 491 -6.53 39.52 -15.45
CA SER A 491 -5.67 38.34 -15.64
C SER A 491 -6.46 37.03 -15.57
N ILE A 492 -7.29 36.83 -14.54
CA ILE A 492 -8.13 35.61 -14.40
C ILE A 492 -9.12 35.49 -15.56
N THR A 493 -9.72 36.59 -16.00
CA THR A 493 -10.66 36.61 -17.13
C THR A 493 -9.95 36.22 -18.43
N THR A 494 -8.81 36.85 -18.72
CA THR A 494 -8.01 36.59 -19.93
C THR A 494 -7.53 35.15 -19.99
N ASN A 495 -6.96 34.63 -18.88
CA ASN A 495 -6.53 33.23 -18.76
C ASN A 495 -7.69 32.24 -18.95
N THR A 496 -8.91 32.58 -18.49
CA THR A 496 -10.08 31.72 -18.66
C THR A 496 -10.53 31.68 -20.12
N VAL A 497 -10.55 32.82 -20.81
CA VAL A 497 -10.90 32.92 -22.23
C VAL A 497 -9.88 32.22 -23.13
N ALA A 498 -8.58 32.39 -22.87
CA ALA A 498 -7.52 31.69 -23.61
C ALA A 498 -7.65 30.16 -23.47
N LEU A 499 -7.80 29.66 -22.24
CA LEU A 499 -7.96 28.23 -21.98
C LEU A 499 -9.25 27.66 -22.60
N ASP A 500 -10.37 28.39 -22.55
CA ASP A 500 -11.62 27.97 -23.20
C ASP A 500 -11.54 27.97 -24.73
N SER A 501 -10.80 28.91 -25.32
CA SER A 501 -10.51 28.94 -26.76
C SER A 501 -9.74 27.69 -27.21
N ILE A 502 -8.70 27.29 -26.45
CA ILE A 502 -7.94 26.07 -26.71
C ILE A 502 -8.84 24.84 -26.56
N LEU A 503 -9.54 24.70 -25.43
CA LEU A 503 -10.38 23.53 -25.12
C LEU A 503 -11.60 23.38 -26.05
N SER A 504 -12.11 24.47 -26.63
CA SER A 504 -13.21 24.44 -27.61
C SER A 504 -12.91 23.61 -28.87
N ARG A 505 -11.63 23.34 -29.15
CA ARG A 505 -11.14 22.55 -30.29
C ARG A 505 -10.64 21.16 -29.90
N SER A 506 -10.71 20.81 -28.61
CA SER A 506 -10.24 19.51 -28.12
C SER A 506 -11.21 18.37 -28.49
N ALA A 507 -10.66 17.18 -28.70
CA ALA A 507 -11.42 15.96 -28.98
C ALA A 507 -11.09 14.90 -27.92
N ALA A 508 -12.12 14.25 -27.37
CA ALA A 508 -11.96 13.23 -26.33
C ALA A 508 -12.46 11.86 -26.82
N GLN A 509 -11.58 10.86 -26.76
CA GLN A 509 -11.90 9.45 -26.95
C GLN A 509 -12.11 8.81 -25.59
N PHE A 510 -13.35 8.42 -25.31
CA PHE A 510 -13.75 7.70 -24.11
C PHE A 510 -13.47 6.20 -24.21
N PRO A 511 -13.45 5.47 -23.08
CA PRO A 511 -13.51 4.01 -23.08
C PRO A 511 -14.78 3.50 -23.76
N ASP A 512 -14.72 2.30 -24.32
CA ASP A 512 -15.90 1.61 -24.85
C ASP A 512 -16.58 0.77 -23.75
N GLU A 513 -17.89 0.92 -23.61
CA GLU A 513 -18.69 0.28 -22.55
C GLU A 513 -18.77 -1.25 -22.71
N GLN A 514 -18.86 -1.73 -23.95
CA GLN A 514 -18.94 -3.16 -24.23
C GLN A 514 -17.59 -3.83 -23.95
N ARG A 515 -16.49 -3.18 -24.36
CA ARG A 515 -15.13 -3.64 -24.05
C ARG A 515 -14.86 -3.64 -22.53
N TYR A 516 -15.33 -2.64 -21.79
CA TYR A 516 -15.21 -2.65 -20.33
C TYR A 516 -15.99 -3.80 -19.69
N LYS A 517 -17.20 -4.10 -20.19
CA LYS A 517 -18.02 -5.21 -19.69
C LYS A 517 -17.37 -6.57 -19.96
N GLU A 518 -16.75 -6.76 -21.13
CA GLU A 518 -15.91 -7.94 -21.41
C GLU A 518 -14.71 -8.06 -20.46
N GLN A 519 -14.08 -6.94 -20.11
CA GLN A 519 -12.96 -6.91 -19.15
C GLN A 519 -13.42 -7.17 -17.71
N PHE A 520 -14.61 -6.69 -17.33
CA PHE A 520 -15.26 -7.00 -16.06
C PHE A 520 -15.60 -8.49 -15.95
N ASP A 521 -16.16 -9.09 -17.01
CA ASP A 521 -16.49 -10.52 -17.05
C ASP A 521 -15.22 -11.38 -16.93
N ALA A 522 -14.11 -10.96 -17.56
CA ALA A 522 -12.81 -11.60 -17.40
C ALA A 522 -12.28 -11.49 -15.95
N CYS A 523 -12.30 -10.30 -15.34
CA CYS A 523 -11.95 -10.15 -13.92
C CYS A 523 -12.81 -11.05 -13.02
N THR A 524 -14.12 -11.11 -13.28
CA THR A 524 -15.08 -11.93 -12.52
C THR A 524 -14.76 -13.43 -12.65
N ALA A 525 -14.30 -13.89 -13.82
CA ALA A 525 -13.88 -15.28 -14.01
C ALA A 525 -12.66 -15.65 -13.15
N GLU A 526 -11.64 -14.78 -13.06
CA GLU A 526 -10.47 -14.99 -12.19
C GLU A 526 -10.88 -14.98 -10.70
N LEU A 527 -11.77 -14.07 -10.28
CA LEU A 527 -12.31 -14.07 -8.91
C LEU A 527 -13.03 -15.39 -8.58
N HIS A 528 -13.86 -15.91 -9.50
CA HIS A 528 -14.49 -17.24 -9.36
C HIS A 528 -13.52 -18.42 -9.47
N ALA A 529 -12.25 -18.18 -9.83
CA ALA A 529 -11.20 -19.19 -9.85
C ALA A 529 -10.37 -19.27 -8.56
N GLY A 530 -10.47 -18.30 -7.65
CA GLY A 530 -9.56 -18.20 -6.51
C GLY A 530 -8.18 -17.62 -6.89
N GLU A 531 -8.09 -17.00 -8.06
CA GLU A 531 -6.88 -16.40 -8.61
C GLU A 531 -6.61 -15.00 -8.01
N SER A 532 -7.66 -14.34 -7.55
CA SER A 532 -7.62 -13.08 -6.81
C SER A 532 -8.90 -12.90 -5.97
N TYR A 533 -8.83 -12.01 -4.98
CA TYR A 533 -9.92 -11.61 -4.10
C TYR A 533 -10.62 -10.32 -4.56
N GLU A 534 -9.84 -9.42 -5.18
CA GLU A 534 -10.25 -8.11 -5.73
C GLU A 534 -9.36 -7.79 -6.94
N LEU A 535 -9.93 -7.27 -8.03
CA LEU A 535 -9.17 -6.75 -9.19
C LEU A 535 -9.56 -5.31 -9.49
N CYS A 536 -8.64 -4.36 -9.32
CA CYS A 536 -8.90 -2.95 -9.61
C CYS A 536 -8.80 -2.67 -11.13
N LEU A 537 -9.92 -2.84 -11.84
CA LEU A 537 -10.01 -2.68 -13.30
C LEU A 537 -10.16 -1.20 -13.70
N THR A 538 -9.32 -0.76 -14.65
CA THR A 538 -9.20 0.65 -15.05
C THR A 538 -9.19 0.87 -16.57
N CYS A 539 -9.78 1.97 -16.99
CA CYS A 539 -9.74 2.46 -18.38
C CYS A 539 -8.97 3.78 -18.48
N GLU A 540 -8.65 4.17 -19.72
CA GLU A 540 -8.06 5.46 -20.07
C GLU A 540 -8.96 6.23 -21.04
N THR A 541 -9.08 7.54 -20.82
CA THR A 541 -9.65 8.51 -21.77
C THR A 541 -8.51 9.32 -22.37
N VAL A 542 -8.45 9.40 -23.70
CA VAL A 542 -7.44 10.19 -24.43
C VAL A 542 -8.08 11.47 -24.94
N ILE A 543 -7.41 12.61 -24.74
CA ILE A 543 -7.89 13.94 -25.12
C ILE A 543 -6.81 14.61 -25.97
N THR A 544 -7.10 14.82 -27.25
CA THR A 544 -6.23 15.55 -28.17
C THR A 544 -6.55 17.04 -28.09
N VAL A 545 -5.56 17.84 -27.74
CA VAL A 545 -5.67 19.31 -27.63
C VAL A 545 -4.81 19.97 -28.72
N PRO A 546 -5.42 20.60 -29.75
CA PRO A 546 -4.68 21.22 -30.85
C PRO A 546 -4.26 22.67 -30.55
N PHE A 547 -3.04 23.00 -30.95
CA PHE A 547 -2.42 24.32 -30.85
C PHE A 547 -2.17 24.87 -32.27
N SER A 548 -2.47 26.16 -32.48
CA SER A 548 -2.39 26.77 -33.81
C SER A 548 -0.93 26.90 -34.27
N GLU A 549 -0.08 27.36 -33.36
CA GLU A 549 1.38 27.38 -33.47
C GLU A 549 1.97 26.98 -32.10
N PRO A 550 3.18 26.38 -32.05
CA PRO A 550 3.87 26.08 -30.80
C PRO A 550 4.50 27.37 -30.23
N ASP A 551 3.77 28.04 -29.36
CA ASP A 551 4.11 29.33 -28.75
C ASP A 551 3.86 29.28 -27.22
N CYS A 552 4.07 30.40 -26.52
CA CYS A 552 3.87 30.58 -25.07
C CYS A 552 2.56 29.96 -24.52
N ASP A 553 1.48 29.95 -25.31
CA ASP A 553 0.20 29.30 -24.97
C ASP A 553 0.32 27.77 -24.77
N SER A 554 1.12 27.05 -25.56
CA SER A 554 1.27 25.57 -25.41
C SER A 554 2.09 25.19 -24.17
N MET A 555 2.99 26.08 -23.74
CA MET A 555 3.81 25.94 -22.53
C MET A 555 3.05 26.34 -21.26
N ASN A 556 2.14 27.32 -21.36
CA ASN A 556 1.27 27.74 -20.24
C ASN A 556 0.03 26.85 -20.06
N PHE A 557 -0.50 26.23 -21.12
CA PHE A 557 -1.72 25.41 -21.06
C PHE A 557 -1.75 24.37 -19.91
N PRO A 558 -0.69 23.56 -19.65
CA PRO A 558 -0.68 22.64 -18.51
C PRO A 558 -0.90 23.33 -17.16
N TRP A 559 -0.30 24.49 -16.96
CA TRP A 559 -0.39 25.26 -15.72
C TRP A 559 -1.75 25.95 -15.55
N LEU A 560 -2.31 26.53 -16.62
CA LEU A 560 -3.67 27.07 -16.59
C LEU A 560 -4.70 25.99 -16.28
N LEU A 561 -4.50 24.78 -16.81
CA LEU A 561 -5.32 23.61 -16.54
C LEU A 561 -5.15 23.09 -15.10
N TYR A 562 -3.95 23.15 -14.51
CA TYR A 562 -3.72 22.87 -13.09
C TYR A 562 -4.53 23.82 -12.19
N LYS A 563 -4.43 25.14 -12.43
CA LYS A 563 -5.19 26.15 -11.67
C LYS A 563 -6.70 25.92 -11.80
N ARG A 564 -7.18 25.50 -12.98
CA ARG A 564 -8.57 25.10 -13.20
C ARG A 564 -8.95 23.83 -12.39
N LEU A 565 -8.08 22.83 -12.33
CA LEU A 565 -8.30 21.61 -11.54
C LEU A 565 -8.39 21.90 -10.04
N GLN A 566 -7.45 22.66 -9.47
CA GLN A 566 -7.50 23.02 -8.05
C GLN A 566 -8.74 23.85 -7.68
N LYS A 567 -9.24 24.70 -8.60
CA LYS A 567 -10.45 25.50 -8.40
C LYS A 567 -11.75 24.68 -8.39
N TYR A 568 -11.83 23.58 -9.15
CA TYR A 568 -13.06 22.78 -9.29
C TYR A 568 -13.06 21.47 -8.49
N ASN A 569 -11.90 20.88 -8.23
CA ASN A 569 -11.74 19.67 -7.43
C ASN A 569 -10.52 19.81 -6.49
N PRO A 570 -10.59 20.64 -5.44
CA PRO A 570 -9.54 20.69 -4.42
C PRO A 570 -9.53 19.40 -3.60
N ALA A 571 -8.34 18.89 -3.28
CA ALA A 571 -8.16 17.66 -2.51
C ALA A 571 -7.07 17.79 -1.43
N SER A 572 -6.94 16.76 -0.60
CA SER A 572 -5.90 16.65 0.44
C SER A 572 -4.50 16.66 -0.17
N PHE A 573 -4.31 15.89 -1.25
CA PHE A 573 -3.10 15.92 -2.07
C PHE A 573 -3.40 16.54 -3.42
N SER A 574 -2.42 17.25 -3.96
CA SER A 574 -2.45 17.72 -5.34
C SER A 574 -1.04 17.89 -5.86
N ALA A 575 -0.89 17.80 -7.17
CA ALA A 575 0.41 17.91 -7.79
C ALA A 575 0.32 18.58 -9.17
N TYR A 576 1.26 19.51 -9.38
CA TYR A 576 1.70 19.93 -10.70
C TYR A 576 3.12 19.43 -10.90
N ALA A 577 3.36 18.71 -12.00
CA ALA A 577 4.71 18.39 -12.47
C ALA A 577 4.89 18.84 -13.92
N LYS A 578 6.03 19.46 -14.21
CA LYS A 578 6.64 19.53 -15.54
C LYS A 578 8.03 18.92 -15.41
N LEU A 579 8.21 17.72 -15.95
CA LEU A 579 9.42 16.92 -15.81
C LEU A 579 9.79 16.33 -17.17
N GLY A 580 10.80 16.92 -17.81
CA GLY A 580 11.15 16.59 -19.20
C GLY A 580 9.95 16.85 -20.12
N LYS A 581 9.54 15.81 -20.84
CA LYS A 581 8.31 15.80 -21.65
C LYS A 581 7.03 15.67 -20.82
N VAL A 582 7.11 15.07 -19.64
CA VAL A 582 5.94 14.64 -18.86
C VAL A 582 5.33 15.83 -18.11
N LYS A 583 4.02 15.98 -18.26
CA LYS A 583 3.15 16.88 -17.48
C LYS A 583 2.23 16.04 -16.61
N VAL A 584 2.10 16.39 -15.33
CA VAL A 584 1.20 15.70 -14.38
C VAL A 584 0.32 16.72 -13.67
N LEU A 585 -0.99 16.51 -13.72
CA LEU A 585 -2.03 17.33 -13.11
C LEU A 585 -2.87 16.45 -12.17
N SER A 586 -2.52 16.41 -10.89
CA SER A 586 -3.16 15.57 -9.88
C SER A 586 -3.96 16.38 -8.87
N SER A 587 -5.11 15.83 -8.45
CA SER A 587 -5.82 16.28 -7.24
C SER A 587 -6.41 15.07 -6.52
N SER A 588 -5.50 14.29 -5.92
CA SER A 588 -5.78 12.99 -5.30
C SER A 588 -6.31 13.13 -3.87
N PRO A 589 -7.34 12.37 -3.47
CA PRO A 589 -7.76 12.30 -2.07
C PRO A 589 -6.78 11.46 -1.21
N GLU A 590 -6.06 10.52 -1.82
CA GLU A 590 -5.52 9.34 -1.14
C GLU A 590 -4.02 9.42 -0.85
N CYS A 591 -3.66 9.18 0.41
CA CYS A 591 -2.28 9.01 0.85
C CYS A 591 -1.82 7.59 0.51
N PHE A 592 -0.79 7.46 -0.32
CA PHE A 592 -0.13 6.17 -0.50
C PHE A 592 0.72 5.85 0.73
N LEU A 593 1.74 6.66 0.98
CA LEU A 593 2.75 6.41 2.01
C LEU A 593 3.37 7.72 2.48
N ASN A 594 3.35 7.97 3.79
CA ASN A 594 4.17 8.99 4.44
C ASN A 594 5.21 8.32 5.37
N TRP A 595 6.33 8.99 5.59
CA TRP A 595 7.19 8.71 6.73
C TRP A 595 7.84 9.98 7.30
N ASP A 596 8.05 10.00 8.61
CA ASP A 596 8.79 11.06 9.27
C ASP A 596 10.31 10.85 9.22
N ARG A 597 11.06 11.77 9.80
CA ARG A 597 12.54 11.71 9.83
C ARG A 597 13.08 10.78 10.92
N GLU A 598 12.23 10.28 11.81
CA GLU A 598 12.61 9.65 13.08
C GLU A 598 12.41 8.12 13.02
N SER A 599 11.19 7.64 12.77
CA SER A 599 10.87 6.21 12.82
C SER A 599 9.47 5.79 12.31
N LEU A 600 8.55 6.72 12.04
CA LEU A 600 7.15 6.39 11.74
C LEU A 600 6.90 6.30 10.23
N LEU A 601 6.29 5.19 9.79
CA LEU A 601 5.61 5.00 8.51
C LEU A 601 4.09 5.05 8.70
N GLU A 602 3.35 5.61 7.75
CA GLU A 602 1.89 5.51 7.73
C GLU A 602 1.32 5.41 6.31
N MET A 603 0.20 4.69 6.20
CA MET A 603 -0.59 4.56 4.97
C MET A 603 -2.08 4.73 5.32
N LYS A 604 -2.83 5.47 4.49
CA LYS A 604 -4.23 5.79 4.73
C LYS A 604 -5.08 5.55 3.46
N PRO A 605 -5.39 4.27 3.14
CA PRO A 605 -6.25 3.90 2.02
C PRO A 605 -7.66 4.48 2.18
N MET A 606 -8.29 4.75 1.03
CA MET A 606 -9.65 5.28 0.95
C MET A 606 -10.47 4.41 -0.01
N LYS A 607 -11.45 3.67 0.53
CA LYS A 607 -12.37 2.81 -0.23
C LYS A 607 -13.79 3.13 0.22
N GLY A 608 -14.71 3.30 -0.73
CA GLY A 608 -16.06 3.81 -0.47
C GLY A 608 -16.13 5.32 -0.24
N THR A 609 -17.03 5.99 -0.96
CA THR A 609 -17.24 7.45 -0.87
C THR A 609 -18.70 7.82 -1.16
N VAL A 610 -19.33 8.56 -0.24
CA VAL A 610 -20.70 9.06 -0.37
C VAL A 610 -20.67 10.57 -0.57
N ARG A 611 -21.28 11.06 -1.65
CA ARG A 611 -21.43 12.51 -1.90
C ARG A 611 -22.37 13.13 -0.86
N LYS A 612 -21.99 14.28 -0.31
CA LYS A 612 -22.92 15.06 0.51
C LYS A 612 -24.00 15.73 -0.36
N THR A 613 -25.23 15.57 0.05
CA THR A 613 -26.40 16.35 -0.37
C THR A 613 -26.96 17.02 0.88
N ASP A 614 -27.89 17.97 0.74
CA ASP A 614 -28.43 18.75 1.87
C ASP A 614 -29.08 17.88 2.97
N ASN A 615 -29.51 16.65 2.61
CA ASN A 615 -30.08 15.66 3.54
C ASN A 615 -29.07 14.59 4.01
N MET A 616 -27.86 14.53 3.45
CA MET A 616 -26.90 13.46 3.74
C MET A 616 -26.14 13.74 5.04
N THR A 617 -26.39 12.91 6.06
CA THR A 617 -25.71 13.00 7.36
C THR A 617 -24.62 11.94 7.50
N LEU A 618 -23.65 12.17 8.40
CA LEU A 618 -22.60 11.18 8.71
C LEU A 618 -23.18 9.80 9.06
N GLY A 619 -24.27 9.74 9.84
CA GLY A 619 -24.92 8.46 10.19
C GLY A 619 -25.60 7.75 9.00
N MET A 620 -26.06 8.50 8.00
CA MET A 620 -26.55 7.91 6.74
C MET A 620 -25.39 7.41 5.89
N ALA A 621 -24.31 8.19 5.76
CA ALA A 621 -23.10 7.77 5.06
C ALA A 621 -22.48 6.52 5.70
N GLN A 622 -22.41 6.46 7.04
CA GLN A 622 -22.00 5.26 7.78
C GLN A 622 -22.85 4.04 7.43
N LYS A 623 -24.19 4.17 7.36
CA LYS A 623 -25.08 3.05 6.99
C LYS A 623 -24.93 2.60 5.53
N ILE A 624 -24.59 3.52 4.61
CA ILE A 624 -24.33 3.20 3.20
C ILE A 624 -22.97 2.50 3.06
N LEU A 625 -21.95 3.02 3.74
CA LEU A 625 -20.58 2.52 3.70
C LEU A 625 -20.40 1.24 4.52
N SER A 626 -21.24 0.95 5.52
CA SER A 626 -21.27 -0.34 6.24
C SER A 626 -21.91 -1.48 5.44
N SER A 627 -21.82 -1.46 4.10
CA SER A 627 -22.27 -2.56 3.25
C SER A 627 -21.20 -3.66 3.20
N THR A 628 -21.60 -4.89 2.85
CA THR A 628 -20.66 -6.02 2.77
C THR A 628 -19.60 -5.83 1.68
N LYS A 629 -19.90 -5.17 0.55
CA LYS A 629 -18.90 -4.85 -0.49
C LYS A 629 -17.84 -3.91 0.06
N GLU A 630 -18.22 -2.71 0.46
CA GLU A 630 -17.31 -1.66 0.92
C GLU A 630 -16.47 -2.11 2.13
N THR A 631 -17.07 -2.88 3.04
CA THR A 631 -16.40 -3.46 4.20
C THR A 631 -15.34 -4.49 3.79
N ALA A 632 -15.66 -5.39 2.85
CA ALA A 632 -14.73 -6.41 2.36
C ALA A 632 -13.57 -5.79 1.57
N GLU A 633 -13.87 -4.84 0.67
CA GLU A 633 -12.91 -4.10 -0.14
C GLU A 633 -11.90 -3.33 0.75
N ASN A 634 -12.39 -2.57 1.73
CA ASN A 634 -11.51 -1.83 2.63
C ASN A 634 -10.70 -2.76 3.56
N LEU A 635 -11.28 -3.90 3.98
CA LEU A 635 -10.59 -4.91 4.80
C LEU A 635 -9.46 -5.63 4.04
N MET A 636 -9.67 -6.00 2.77
CA MET A 636 -8.62 -6.59 1.93
C MET A 636 -7.41 -5.67 1.80
N ILE A 637 -7.64 -4.38 1.55
CA ILE A 637 -6.57 -3.38 1.47
C ILE A 637 -5.93 -3.10 2.85
N ALA A 638 -6.70 -3.15 3.95
CA ALA A 638 -6.18 -3.00 5.31
C ALA A 638 -5.19 -4.11 5.67
N ASP A 639 -5.53 -5.37 5.37
CA ASP A 639 -4.64 -6.51 5.64
C ASP A 639 -3.42 -6.52 4.70
N LEU A 640 -3.58 -6.14 3.42
CA LEU A 640 -2.45 -5.98 2.48
C LEU A 640 -1.46 -4.91 2.96
N ILE A 641 -1.95 -3.75 3.40
CA ILE A 641 -1.09 -2.67 3.90
C ILE A 641 -0.39 -3.06 5.21
N ARG A 642 -1.01 -3.87 6.07
CA ARG A 642 -0.32 -4.44 7.22
C ARG A 642 0.80 -5.40 6.79
N HIS A 643 0.59 -6.24 5.78
CA HIS A 643 1.64 -7.11 5.24
C HIS A 643 2.81 -6.26 4.71
N ASP A 644 2.53 -5.27 3.87
CA ASP A 644 3.52 -4.34 3.31
C ASP A 644 4.36 -3.70 4.43
N LEU A 645 3.71 -3.16 5.47
CA LEU A 645 4.38 -2.51 6.60
C LEU A 645 5.10 -3.49 7.55
N TYR A 646 4.57 -4.70 7.80
CA TYR A 646 5.26 -5.72 8.61
C TYR A 646 6.53 -6.22 7.90
N GLY A 647 6.51 -6.24 6.56
CA GLY A 647 7.69 -6.48 5.73
C GLY A 647 8.83 -5.48 5.97
N ILE A 648 8.53 -4.26 6.45
CA ILE A 648 9.53 -3.21 6.76
C ILE A 648 9.82 -3.12 8.27
N CYS A 649 8.77 -2.96 9.09
CA CYS A 649 8.88 -2.66 10.52
C CYS A 649 9.13 -3.89 11.40
N GLY A 650 8.82 -5.09 10.93
CA GLY A 650 8.92 -6.32 11.73
C GLY A 650 7.80 -6.49 12.76
N SER A 651 7.82 -7.65 13.43
CA SER A 651 6.79 -8.10 14.38
C SER A 651 6.64 -7.19 15.61
N GLY A 652 5.41 -6.80 15.93
CA GLY A 652 5.09 -5.80 16.95
C GLY A 652 5.28 -4.34 16.53
N GLY A 653 5.82 -4.06 15.34
CA GLY A 653 6.00 -2.68 14.84
C GLY A 653 4.75 -2.04 14.23
N VAL A 654 3.77 -2.83 13.78
CA VAL A 654 2.62 -2.36 12.99
C VAL A 654 1.32 -2.40 13.79
N TYR A 655 0.50 -1.34 13.65
CA TYR A 655 -0.84 -1.26 14.24
C TYR A 655 -1.81 -0.50 13.34
N VAL A 656 -3.10 -0.76 13.53
CA VAL A 656 -4.20 -0.03 12.86
C VAL A 656 -4.74 1.01 13.84
N GLU A 657 -4.54 2.29 13.52
CA GLU A 657 -5.04 3.43 14.30
C GLU A 657 -6.55 3.60 14.11
N LYS A 658 -7.02 3.44 12.86
CA LYS A 658 -8.43 3.51 12.47
C LYS A 658 -8.75 2.39 11.50
N LEU A 659 -9.85 1.68 11.71
CA LEU A 659 -10.30 0.58 10.86
C LEU A 659 -11.74 0.83 10.42
N LEU A 660 -11.97 0.96 9.12
CA LEU A 660 -13.29 1.18 8.52
C LEU A 660 -14.02 2.43 9.05
N GLU A 661 -13.29 3.48 9.44
CA GLU A 661 -13.88 4.70 10.00
C GLU A 661 -14.37 5.63 8.89
N VAL A 662 -15.57 6.19 9.03
CA VAL A 662 -16.11 7.17 8.06
C VAL A 662 -15.76 8.59 8.49
N GLU A 663 -14.87 9.24 7.74
CA GLU A 663 -14.44 10.62 7.97
C GLU A 663 -15.19 11.63 7.07
N ASP A 664 -15.25 12.88 7.53
CA ASP A 664 -15.82 14.02 6.81
C ASP A 664 -14.75 14.71 5.94
N TYR A 665 -14.99 14.75 4.63
CA TYR A 665 -14.11 15.38 3.65
C TYR A 665 -14.85 16.45 2.83
N GLY A 666 -15.38 17.47 3.51
CA GLY A 666 -15.87 18.70 2.87
C GLY A 666 -17.16 18.51 2.04
N HIS A 667 -17.02 18.03 0.80
CA HIS A 667 -18.13 17.69 -0.10
C HIS A 667 -18.49 16.20 -0.12
N VAL A 668 -17.72 15.33 0.52
CA VAL A 668 -17.98 13.89 0.62
C VAL A 668 -17.79 13.37 2.05
N TYR A 669 -18.35 12.19 2.31
CA TYR A 669 -17.94 11.28 3.38
C TYR A 669 -17.19 10.10 2.75
N SER A 670 -16.14 9.61 3.37
CA SER A 670 -15.38 8.45 2.86
C SER A 670 -14.97 7.52 4.00
N MET A 671 -15.01 6.21 3.75
CA MET A 671 -14.47 5.24 4.68
C MET A 671 -12.95 5.15 4.49
N ILE A 672 -12.21 5.26 5.58
CA ILE A 672 -10.77 5.18 5.63
C ILE A 672 -10.34 4.09 6.60
N THR A 673 -9.17 3.54 6.34
CA THR A 673 -8.37 2.81 7.32
C THR A 673 -7.04 3.53 7.43
N HIS A 674 -6.44 3.57 8.62
CA HIS A 674 -5.16 4.23 8.87
C HIS A 674 -4.24 3.24 9.57
N VAL A 675 -3.23 2.76 8.86
CA VAL A 675 -2.24 1.81 9.36
C VAL A 675 -0.92 2.53 9.58
N LYS A 676 -0.24 2.22 10.69
CA LYS A 676 1.02 2.82 11.10
C LYS A 676 2.06 1.74 11.38
N GLY A 677 3.29 2.00 10.96
CA GLY A 677 4.45 1.14 11.19
C GLY A 677 5.55 1.90 11.91
N GLN A 678 5.96 1.41 13.07
CA GLN A 678 7.07 1.91 13.85
C GLN A 678 8.33 1.11 13.48
N VAL A 679 9.33 1.76 12.86
CA VAL A 679 10.60 1.09 12.52
C VAL A 679 11.46 0.92 13.78
N ASP A 680 11.89 -0.31 14.03
CA ASP A 680 12.96 -0.66 14.97
C ASP A 680 14.18 -1.17 14.17
N PRO A 681 15.26 -0.37 14.01
CA PRO A 681 16.46 -0.80 13.30
C PRO A 681 17.19 -1.99 13.93
N THR A 682 16.83 -2.42 15.15
CA THR A 682 17.37 -3.64 15.78
C THR A 682 16.58 -4.90 15.43
N ARG A 683 15.38 -4.75 14.83
CA ARG A 683 14.46 -5.84 14.47
C ARG A 683 13.73 -5.60 13.12
N PRO A 684 14.44 -5.30 12.01
CA PRO A 684 13.81 -5.04 10.72
C PRO A 684 12.96 -6.22 10.21
N GLY A 685 11.86 -5.86 9.55
CA GLY A 685 11.01 -6.78 8.79
C GLY A 685 11.78 -7.41 7.62
N PHE A 686 11.29 -8.56 7.12
CA PHE A 686 12.04 -9.38 6.17
C PHE A 686 12.44 -8.63 4.89
N ALA A 687 11.56 -7.80 4.33
CA ALA A 687 11.82 -7.03 3.12
C ALA A 687 12.79 -5.84 3.35
N ALA A 688 13.20 -5.60 4.60
CA ALA A 688 14.13 -4.56 5.05
C ALA A 688 15.36 -5.11 5.82
N ARG A 689 15.56 -6.43 5.89
CA ARG A 689 16.76 -7.04 6.54
C ARG A 689 18.02 -6.82 5.71
N ASP A 690 17.90 -6.97 4.39
CA ASP A 690 19.03 -7.01 3.46
C ASP A 690 19.29 -5.63 2.82
N ILE A 691 18.95 -4.55 3.53
CA ILE A 691 19.29 -3.19 3.12
C ILE A 691 20.81 -3.03 3.22
N PRO A 692 21.51 -2.49 2.20
CA PRO A 692 22.95 -2.26 2.26
C PRO A 692 23.39 -1.44 3.48
N GLU A 693 24.61 -1.69 3.99
CA GLU A 693 25.19 -0.90 5.08
C GLU A 693 25.41 0.57 4.66
N LEU A 694 24.47 1.44 5.07
CA LEU A 694 24.50 2.88 4.82
C LEU A 694 25.09 3.63 6.04
N GLN A 695 25.59 4.85 5.81
CA GLN A 695 26.30 5.61 6.85
C GLN A 695 25.35 6.27 7.88
N SER A 696 24.08 6.46 7.50
CA SER A 696 23.06 7.11 8.31
C SER A 696 22.05 6.16 8.94
N ALA A 697 21.85 6.31 10.25
CA ALA A 697 20.70 5.76 10.97
C ALA A 697 19.45 6.69 10.93
N ASN A 698 19.06 7.19 9.75
CA ASN A 698 17.81 7.94 9.56
C ASN A 698 16.84 7.21 8.63
N MET A 699 15.60 7.69 8.58
CA MET A 699 14.51 7.04 7.85
C MET A 699 14.65 7.00 6.32
N SER A 700 15.64 7.68 5.70
CA SER A 700 15.86 7.64 4.24
C SER A 700 15.89 6.21 3.68
N ALA A 701 16.62 5.30 4.34
CA ALA A 701 16.82 3.94 3.87
C ALA A 701 15.54 3.09 3.99
N TYR A 702 14.90 3.12 5.16
CA TYR A 702 13.67 2.38 5.44
C TYR A 702 12.48 2.91 4.63
N GLY A 703 12.37 4.23 4.47
CA GLY A 703 11.35 4.87 3.65
C GLY A 703 11.49 4.58 2.16
N LEU A 704 12.72 4.56 1.62
CA LEU A 704 12.97 4.10 0.24
C LEU A 704 12.66 2.62 0.05
N THR A 705 12.98 1.76 1.01
CA THR A 705 12.63 0.34 0.94
C THR A 705 11.12 0.11 1.08
N ALA A 706 10.44 0.88 1.95
CA ALA A 706 8.98 0.88 2.01
C ALA A 706 8.37 1.32 0.67
N LEU A 707 8.83 2.44 0.10
CA LEU A 707 8.39 2.90 -1.22
C LEU A 707 8.61 1.84 -2.31
N GLN A 708 9.79 1.21 -2.39
CA GLN A 708 10.06 0.13 -3.35
C GLN A 708 9.11 -1.07 -3.16
N ARG A 709 8.94 -1.54 -1.92
CA ARG A 709 8.22 -2.80 -1.62
C ARG A 709 6.70 -2.65 -1.58
N CYS A 710 6.18 -1.47 -1.24
CA CYS A 710 4.74 -1.21 -1.17
C CYS A 710 4.12 -0.97 -2.56
N LEU A 711 4.92 -0.60 -3.57
CA LEU A 711 4.43 -0.33 -4.94
C LEU A 711 4.04 -1.62 -5.70
N PRO A 712 3.05 -1.56 -6.63
CA PRO A 712 2.13 -0.45 -6.86
C PRO A 712 1.10 -0.30 -5.71
N PRO A 713 0.42 0.85 -5.58
CA PRO A 713 -0.57 1.08 -4.52
C PRO A 713 -1.67 0.02 -4.50
N GLY A 714 -1.85 -0.65 -3.35
CA GLY A 714 -2.76 -1.80 -3.21
C GLY A 714 -4.21 -1.51 -3.62
N SER A 715 -4.70 -0.30 -3.32
CA SER A 715 -6.03 0.19 -3.72
C SER A 715 -6.23 0.31 -5.25
N MET A 716 -5.14 0.30 -6.00
CA MET A 716 -5.07 0.30 -7.46
C MET A 716 -4.61 -1.04 -8.07
N THR A 717 -4.32 -2.07 -7.26
CA THR A 717 -4.02 -3.43 -7.74
C THR A 717 -5.17 -4.38 -7.46
N GLY A 718 -5.51 -4.59 -6.20
CA GLY A 718 -6.18 -5.82 -5.75
C GLY A 718 -5.26 -6.75 -4.96
N ALA A 719 -5.80 -7.87 -4.49
CA ALA A 719 -5.14 -8.81 -3.58
C ALA A 719 -5.43 -10.28 -3.98
N PRO A 720 -4.44 -11.19 -4.06
CA PRO A 720 -3.02 -10.96 -3.82
C PRO A 720 -2.39 -10.04 -4.89
N LYS A 721 -1.57 -9.08 -4.45
CA LYS A 721 -1.03 -7.96 -5.26
C LYS A 721 -0.37 -8.44 -6.55
N GLU A 722 0.55 -9.40 -6.45
CA GLU A 722 1.33 -9.93 -7.57
C GLU A 722 0.46 -10.65 -8.63
N ARG A 723 -0.37 -11.63 -8.20
CA ARG A 723 -1.27 -12.36 -9.10
C ARG A 723 -2.31 -11.45 -9.74
N SER A 724 -2.83 -10.48 -8.98
CA SER A 724 -3.77 -9.46 -9.47
C SER A 724 -3.14 -8.55 -10.54
N CYS A 725 -1.88 -8.14 -10.36
CA CYS A 725 -1.15 -7.32 -11.33
C CYS A 725 -0.93 -8.05 -12.66
N MET A 726 -0.58 -9.34 -12.64
CA MET A 726 -0.43 -10.15 -13.86
C MET A 726 -1.75 -10.26 -14.64
N HIS A 727 -2.85 -10.59 -13.94
CA HIS A 727 -4.19 -10.67 -14.52
C HIS A 727 -4.65 -9.33 -15.11
N LEU A 728 -4.50 -8.22 -14.37
CA LEU A 728 -4.86 -6.89 -14.85
C LEU A 728 -4.06 -6.47 -16.09
N SER A 729 -2.76 -6.77 -16.17
CA SER A 729 -1.96 -6.43 -17.35
C SER A 729 -2.45 -7.15 -18.61
N SER A 730 -2.87 -8.41 -18.48
CA SER A 730 -3.52 -9.17 -19.56
C SER A 730 -4.88 -8.59 -19.94
N ILE A 731 -5.78 -8.43 -18.96
CA ILE A 731 -7.17 -8.02 -19.15
C ILE A 731 -7.28 -6.60 -19.69
N GLU A 732 -6.54 -5.63 -19.11
CA GLU A 732 -6.52 -4.24 -19.59
C GLU A 732 -5.83 -4.12 -20.96
N SER A 733 -4.87 -5.01 -21.25
CA SER A 733 -4.11 -5.06 -22.50
C SER A 733 -3.37 -3.74 -22.84
N ARG A 734 -2.98 -2.96 -21.83
CA ARG A 734 -2.31 -1.65 -21.96
C ARG A 734 -1.41 -1.36 -20.75
N ARG A 735 -0.61 -0.30 -20.86
CA ARG A 735 0.07 0.35 -19.73
C ARG A 735 -0.84 1.39 -19.07
N ARG A 736 -0.57 1.71 -17.81
CA ARG A 736 -1.21 2.77 -17.00
C ARG A 736 -0.29 3.98 -16.81
N GLY A 737 1.02 3.78 -16.78
CA GLY A 737 2.02 4.84 -16.75
C GLY A 737 1.95 5.68 -15.48
N VAL A 738 1.78 6.99 -15.66
CA VAL A 738 1.64 7.95 -14.55
C VAL A 738 0.38 7.68 -13.74
N TYR A 739 -0.71 7.24 -14.37
CA TYR A 739 -1.94 6.88 -13.65
C TYR A 739 -1.76 5.58 -12.86
N SER A 740 -2.34 5.51 -11.65
CA SER A 740 -2.10 4.43 -10.67
C SER A 740 -0.66 4.33 -10.13
N GLY A 741 0.26 5.19 -10.58
CA GLY A 741 1.56 5.40 -9.93
C GLY A 741 1.45 6.24 -8.65
N VAL A 742 2.56 6.81 -8.20
CA VAL A 742 2.63 7.69 -7.03
C VAL A 742 3.47 8.93 -7.30
N MET A 743 3.14 10.04 -6.65
CA MET A 743 3.92 11.28 -6.72
C MET A 743 4.10 11.89 -5.33
N GLY A 744 5.27 12.48 -5.09
CA GLY A 744 5.68 12.93 -3.77
C GLY A 744 7.09 13.51 -3.71
N PHE A 745 7.73 13.38 -2.54
CA PHE A 745 9.12 13.79 -2.31
C PHE A 745 9.92 12.79 -1.47
N LEU A 746 11.25 12.84 -1.67
CA LEU A 746 12.26 12.21 -0.83
C LEU A 746 13.08 13.32 -0.17
N ASP A 747 12.99 13.48 1.15
CA ASP A 747 13.64 14.55 1.91
C ASP A 747 15.02 14.12 2.42
N LEU A 748 16.04 14.96 2.23
CA LEU A 748 17.42 14.70 2.68
C LEU A 748 17.57 14.72 4.21
N GLY A 749 16.60 15.25 4.96
CA GLY A 749 16.50 15.06 6.41
C GLY A 749 16.05 13.66 6.82
N GLY A 750 15.41 12.91 5.92
CA GLY A 750 15.02 11.50 6.09
C GLY A 750 13.55 11.19 5.87
N GLY A 751 12.69 12.20 5.68
CA GLY A 751 11.23 12.02 5.53
C GLY A 751 10.77 11.74 4.09
N GLY A 752 9.47 11.50 3.94
CA GLY A 752 8.83 11.33 2.64
C GLY A 752 7.30 11.42 2.72
N SER A 753 6.66 11.77 1.61
CA SER A 753 5.20 11.80 1.50
C SER A 753 4.80 11.61 0.05
N PHE A 754 3.95 10.61 -0.21
CA PHE A 754 3.51 10.20 -1.53
C PHE A 754 1.99 10.01 -1.58
N SER A 755 1.36 10.53 -2.62
CA SER A 755 -0.06 10.33 -2.93
C SER A 755 -0.22 9.39 -4.12
N VAL A 756 -1.30 8.58 -4.12
CA VAL A 756 -1.69 7.77 -5.28
C VAL A 756 -2.08 8.68 -6.43
N LEU A 757 -1.59 8.42 -7.66
CA LEU A 757 -1.92 9.19 -8.87
C LEU A 757 -3.26 8.77 -9.49
N ILE A 758 -4.31 8.80 -8.66
CA ILE A 758 -5.71 8.85 -9.08
C ILE A 758 -6.17 10.30 -9.27
N ARG A 759 -7.35 10.48 -9.89
CA ARG A 759 -7.92 11.81 -10.20
C ARG A 759 -6.88 12.74 -10.88
N THR A 760 -6.12 12.16 -11.79
CA THR A 760 -4.93 12.74 -12.41
C THR A 760 -5.08 12.75 -13.93
N ALA A 761 -4.70 13.85 -14.56
CA ALA A 761 -4.47 13.92 -16.01
C ALA A 761 -2.96 14.07 -16.28
N PHE A 762 -2.45 13.42 -17.31
CA PHE A 762 -1.04 13.52 -17.69
C PHE A 762 -0.83 13.60 -19.20
N SER A 763 0.34 14.07 -19.63
CA SER A 763 0.74 14.12 -21.05
C SER A 763 2.24 13.96 -21.19
N SER A 764 2.69 13.19 -22.16
CA SER A 764 4.11 13.05 -22.54
C SER A 764 4.43 13.74 -23.87
N SER A 765 3.49 14.51 -24.44
CA SER A 765 3.71 15.21 -25.70
C SER A 765 4.73 16.34 -25.55
N ASN A 766 5.65 16.46 -26.51
CA ASN A 766 6.63 17.56 -26.54
C ASN A 766 5.94 18.94 -26.45
N ASP A 767 6.56 19.91 -25.79
CA ASP A 767 5.98 21.26 -25.61
C ASP A 767 5.73 21.99 -26.94
N ASN A 768 6.60 21.75 -27.92
CA ASN A 768 6.54 22.33 -29.26
C ASN A 768 5.67 21.51 -30.23
N ALA A 769 4.91 20.53 -29.74
CA ALA A 769 3.99 19.76 -30.58
C ALA A 769 2.73 20.60 -30.93
N ARG A 770 2.26 20.48 -32.18
CA ARG A 770 1.01 21.11 -32.64
C ARG A 770 -0.23 20.50 -31.98
N GLU A 771 -0.11 19.33 -31.38
CA GLU A 771 -1.16 18.67 -30.62
C GLU A 771 -0.54 18.09 -29.34
N GLN A 772 -1.20 18.28 -28.20
CA GLN A 772 -0.86 17.56 -26.96
C GLN A 772 -1.92 16.49 -26.70
N LYS A 773 -1.49 15.24 -26.56
CA LYS A 773 -2.33 14.13 -26.12
C LYS A 773 -2.30 14.07 -24.60
N TRP A 774 -3.47 14.21 -23.99
CA TRP A 774 -3.68 14.11 -22.56
C TRP A 774 -4.40 12.81 -22.23
N ARG A 775 -3.94 12.09 -21.22
CA ARG A 775 -4.49 10.81 -20.75
C ARG A 775 -5.10 11.01 -19.36
N ILE A 776 -6.30 10.46 -19.14
CA ILE A 776 -6.96 10.41 -17.83
C ILE A 776 -7.38 8.97 -17.55
N GLY A 777 -6.84 8.38 -16.49
CA GLY A 777 -7.27 7.07 -16.02
C GLY A 777 -8.43 7.14 -15.01
N ALA A 778 -9.29 6.13 -15.03
CA ALA A 778 -10.32 5.90 -14.02
C ALA A 778 -10.64 4.40 -13.91
N GLY A 779 -11.11 3.93 -12.75
CA GLY A 779 -11.46 2.52 -12.54
C GLY A 779 -11.97 2.20 -11.14
N GLY A 780 -12.35 0.95 -10.92
CA GLY A 780 -13.03 0.47 -9.71
C GLY A 780 -12.59 -0.93 -9.32
N ALA A 781 -12.90 -1.31 -8.08
CA ALA A 781 -12.62 -2.64 -7.56
C ALA A 781 -13.69 -3.63 -8.03
N VAL A 782 -13.33 -4.49 -8.98
CA VAL A 782 -14.14 -5.66 -9.28
C VAL A 782 -13.97 -6.64 -8.12
N THR A 783 -15.08 -6.89 -7.44
CA THR A 783 -15.22 -7.86 -6.34
C THR A 783 -16.30 -8.87 -6.70
N ILE A 784 -16.40 -9.96 -5.94
CA ILE A 784 -17.49 -10.94 -6.11
C ILE A 784 -18.90 -10.38 -5.82
N LEU A 785 -18.98 -9.16 -5.27
CA LEU A 785 -20.22 -8.43 -4.96
C LEU A 785 -20.46 -7.23 -5.91
N SER A 786 -19.58 -7.04 -6.90
CA SER A 786 -19.68 -5.96 -7.90
C SER A 786 -20.66 -6.30 -9.02
N THR A 787 -21.09 -5.29 -9.77
CA THR A 787 -21.87 -5.49 -11.01
C THR A 787 -21.28 -4.65 -12.14
N ALA A 788 -21.28 -5.19 -13.36
CA ALA A 788 -20.62 -4.55 -14.51
C ALA A 788 -21.15 -3.13 -14.80
N GLN A 789 -22.44 -2.87 -14.56
CA GLN A 789 -23.02 -1.53 -14.69
C GLN A 789 -22.59 -0.61 -13.53
N GLY A 790 -22.59 -1.11 -12.29
CA GLY A 790 -22.20 -0.30 -11.13
C GLY A 790 -20.75 0.17 -11.20
N GLU A 791 -19.81 -0.72 -11.54
CA GLU A 791 -18.40 -0.35 -11.70
C GLU A 791 -18.16 0.57 -12.91
N TRP A 792 -18.94 0.44 -13.99
CA TRP A 792 -18.91 1.35 -15.13
C TRP A 792 -19.40 2.76 -14.78
N ASP A 793 -20.56 2.86 -14.11
CA ASP A 793 -21.14 4.13 -13.66
C ASP A 793 -20.22 4.81 -12.63
N GLU A 794 -19.54 4.03 -11.78
CA GLU A 794 -18.52 4.53 -10.86
C GLU A 794 -17.25 4.98 -11.60
N MET A 795 -16.76 4.22 -12.57
CA MET A 795 -15.60 4.59 -13.41
C MET A 795 -15.87 5.91 -14.14
N LEU A 796 -17.03 6.06 -14.79
CA LEU A 796 -17.45 7.31 -15.43
C LEU A 796 -17.58 8.46 -14.42
N THR A 797 -18.08 8.20 -13.22
CA THR A 797 -18.13 9.18 -12.12
C THR A 797 -16.72 9.60 -11.66
N LYS A 798 -15.77 8.65 -11.60
CA LYS A 798 -14.38 8.89 -11.24
C LYS A 798 -13.65 9.72 -12.29
N LEU A 799 -13.86 9.40 -13.57
CA LEU A 799 -13.34 10.11 -14.74
C LEU A 799 -13.84 11.56 -14.82
N ASN A 800 -15.16 11.77 -14.70
CA ASN A 800 -15.77 13.09 -14.96
C ASN A 800 -15.27 14.20 -14.03
N THR A 801 -14.84 13.88 -12.81
CA THR A 801 -14.22 14.84 -11.87
C THR A 801 -12.97 15.52 -12.45
N VAL A 802 -12.17 14.81 -13.24
CA VAL A 802 -10.99 15.37 -13.92
C VAL A 802 -11.38 15.87 -15.31
N TYR A 803 -12.07 15.04 -16.11
CA TYR A 803 -12.43 15.37 -17.48
C TYR A 803 -13.21 16.69 -17.62
N THR A 804 -14.01 17.06 -16.62
CA THR A 804 -14.75 18.35 -16.64
C THR A 804 -13.85 19.58 -16.77
N VAL A 805 -12.57 19.54 -16.36
CA VAL A 805 -11.67 20.70 -16.53
C VAL A 805 -11.24 20.92 -17.98
N PHE A 806 -11.33 19.89 -18.83
CA PHE A 806 -11.09 19.96 -20.27
C PHE A 806 -12.32 20.47 -21.06
N LYS A 807 -13.44 20.76 -20.40
CA LYS A 807 -14.61 21.40 -21.04
C LYS A 807 -14.48 22.93 -21.00
N PRO A 808 -14.95 23.67 -22.03
CA PRO A 808 -15.12 25.12 -21.94
C PRO A 808 -16.05 25.51 -20.79
N SER A 809 -15.79 26.65 -20.13
CA SER A 809 -16.46 27.04 -18.87
C SER A 809 -17.97 27.21 -18.99
N THR A 810 -18.47 27.57 -20.19
CA THR A 810 -19.90 27.59 -20.52
C THR A 810 -20.58 26.26 -20.21
N SER A 811 -19.97 25.15 -20.64
CA SER A 811 -20.46 23.78 -20.42
C SER A 811 -20.32 23.31 -18.97
N ILE A 812 -19.36 23.84 -18.20
CA ILE A 812 -19.16 23.47 -16.79
C ILE A 812 -20.34 23.95 -15.92
N SER A 813 -20.93 25.11 -16.25
CA SER A 813 -22.05 25.69 -15.48
C SER A 813 -23.28 24.77 -15.39
N ILE A 814 -23.56 24.00 -16.46
CA ILE A 814 -24.74 23.14 -16.59
C ILE A 814 -24.68 21.98 -15.58
N TYR A 815 -23.49 21.41 -15.34
CA TYR A 815 -23.29 20.27 -14.44
C TYR A 815 -23.45 20.61 -12.94
N ARG A 816 -23.60 21.89 -12.56
CA ARG A 816 -23.90 22.27 -11.16
C ARG A 816 -25.39 22.28 -10.82
N ASN A 817 -26.27 22.42 -11.81
CA ASN A 817 -27.70 22.71 -11.58
C ASN A 817 -28.66 21.56 -11.96
N SER A 818 -28.14 20.41 -12.39
CA SER A 818 -28.94 19.25 -12.78
C SER A 818 -28.81 18.11 -11.75
N PRO A 819 -29.88 17.75 -11.01
CA PRO A 819 -29.90 16.49 -10.27
C PRO A 819 -29.91 15.33 -11.27
N ILE A 820 -28.93 14.44 -11.18
CA ILE A 820 -28.85 13.25 -12.03
C ILE A 820 -29.83 12.20 -11.48
N SER A 821 -31.03 12.17 -12.04
CA SER A 821 -31.96 11.05 -11.87
C SER A 821 -31.50 9.85 -12.71
N PRO A 822 -31.43 8.63 -12.15
CA PRO A 822 -31.19 7.43 -12.96
C PRO A 822 -32.32 7.24 -13.98
N GLY A 823 -31.98 6.98 -15.25
CA GLY A 823 -32.94 6.47 -16.24
C GLY A 823 -33.28 7.34 -17.47
N GLN A 824 -32.66 8.50 -17.69
CA GLN A 824 -32.88 9.28 -18.94
C GLN A 824 -31.58 9.76 -19.61
N LEU A 825 -31.00 8.89 -20.44
CA LEU A 825 -30.01 9.25 -21.47
C LEU A 825 -30.23 8.43 -22.75
N VAL A 826 -31.34 8.71 -23.45
CA VAL A 826 -31.65 8.16 -24.77
C VAL A 826 -32.16 9.28 -25.68
N ASN A 827 -31.72 9.28 -26.95
CA ASN A 827 -32.09 10.18 -28.05
C ASN A 827 -31.68 11.66 -27.95
N SER A 828 -30.47 11.95 -28.43
CA SER A 828 -30.18 13.21 -29.15
C SER A 828 -29.28 12.94 -30.36
N THR A 829 -29.88 12.61 -31.51
CA THR A 829 -29.15 12.38 -32.77
C THR A 829 -28.63 13.70 -33.38
N PRO A 830 -27.40 13.75 -33.92
CA PRO A 830 -26.87 14.95 -34.56
C PRO A 830 -27.54 15.22 -35.92
N HIS A 831 -28.06 16.43 -36.10
CA HIS A 831 -28.52 16.90 -37.41
C HIS A 831 -27.35 17.38 -38.26
N HIS A 832 -27.16 16.80 -39.45
CA HIS A 832 -26.79 17.55 -40.67
C HIS A 832 -27.21 16.79 -41.94
N PRO A 833 -27.55 17.47 -43.06
CA PRO A 833 -28.22 16.84 -44.19
C PRO A 833 -27.29 16.55 -45.38
N TYR A 834 -27.32 15.31 -45.89
CA TYR A 834 -26.88 14.99 -47.25
C TYR A 834 -27.94 14.17 -47.99
N LYS A 835 -28.11 14.46 -49.28
CA LYS A 835 -29.15 13.86 -50.14
C LYS A 835 -28.77 12.43 -50.51
N VAL A 836 -29.67 11.47 -50.29
CA VAL A 836 -29.61 10.14 -50.89
C VAL A 836 -30.55 10.09 -52.09
N GLY A 837 -30.03 9.69 -53.25
CA GLY A 837 -30.83 9.34 -54.42
C GLY A 837 -31.21 7.85 -54.37
N TYR A 838 -32.50 7.54 -54.55
CA TYR A 838 -32.99 6.16 -54.61
C TYR A 838 -32.62 5.49 -55.93
N LEU A 839 -32.28 4.19 -55.87
CA LEU A 839 -32.59 3.21 -56.92
C LEU A 839 -32.71 1.80 -56.31
N HIS A 840 -33.67 1.01 -56.79
CA HIS A 840 -33.96 -0.36 -56.32
C HIS A 840 -33.05 -1.40 -57.00
N ALA A 841 -32.81 -2.55 -56.33
CA ALA A 841 -33.22 -3.87 -56.84
C ALA A 841 -33.03 -5.04 -55.84
N ALA A 842 -33.97 -5.99 -55.90
CA ALA A 842 -33.87 -7.44 -55.67
C ALA A 842 -33.23 -8.05 -54.38
N CYS A 843 -34.03 -8.86 -53.69
CA CYS A 843 -33.62 -9.99 -52.82
C CYS A 843 -33.63 -11.31 -53.65
N PRO A 844 -33.06 -12.45 -53.22
CA PRO A 844 -33.78 -13.32 -52.26
C PRO A 844 -32.94 -14.13 -51.24
N ASN A 845 -33.68 -14.70 -50.26
CA ASN A 845 -33.37 -15.74 -49.26
C ASN A 845 -32.89 -17.11 -49.87
N PRO A 846 -32.46 -18.17 -49.10
CA PRO A 846 -32.73 -18.47 -47.67
C PRO A 846 -31.58 -19.08 -46.78
N ARG A 847 -31.97 -19.52 -45.58
CA ARG A 847 -31.21 -20.21 -44.48
C ARG A 847 -31.27 -21.78 -44.60
N PRO A 848 -31.07 -22.64 -43.55
CA PRO A 848 -29.92 -22.93 -42.63
C PRO A 848 -29.61 -24.44 -42.36
N SER A 849 -28.47 -24.79 -41.71
CA SER A 849 -28.26 -25.96 -40.80
C SER A 849 -26.84 -25.92 -40.17
N THR A 850 -26.57 -25.98 -38.84
CA THR A 850 -26.51 -27.14 -37.89
C THR A 850 -25.67 -28.35 -38.35
N ALA A 851 -24.82 -29.04 -37.56
CA ALA A 851 -24.16 -28.85 -36.24
C ALA A 851 -22.91 -29.81 -36.17
N ILE A 852 -21.96 -29.86 -35.20
CA ILE A 852 -22.01 -30.49 -33.83
C ILE A 852 -20.55 -30.60 -33.25
N LEU A 853 -20.39 -31.01 -31.98
CA LEU A 853 -19.14 -31.09 -31.16
C LEU A 853 -17.96 -31.96 -31.66
N ALA A 854 -16.74 -31.67 -31.15
CA ALA A 854 -15.74 -32.65 -30.66
C ALA A 854 -14.71 -32.01 -29.68
N LEU A 855 -14.13 -32.80 -28.77
CA LEU A 855 -13.06 -32.41 -27.81
C LEU A 855 -11.69 -33.04 -28.17
N PRO A 856 -10.54 -32.50 -27.69
CA PRO A 856 -9.19 -32.91 -28.09
C PRO A 856 -8.46 -33.86 -27.10
N TRP A 857 -7.38 -34.53 -27.57
CA TRP A 857 -6.24 -35.13 -26.83
C TRP A 857 -5.35 -35.94 -27.83
N PRO A 858 -4.12 -36.42 -27.49
CA PRO A 858 -2.96 -35.75 -26.88
C PRO A 858 -1.64 -36.01 -27.71
N PRO A 859 -0.42 -35.60 -27.30
CA PRO A 859 0.77 -35.59 -28.19
C PRO A 859 1.66 -36.85 -28.14
N ARG A 860 2.64 -36.95 -29.06
CA ARG A 860 3.80 -37.86 -28.95
C ARG A 860 5.11 -37.26 -29.49
N CYS A 861 6.18 -37.42 -28.71
CA CYS A 861 7.56 -37.13 -29.10
C CYS A 861 8.20 -38.30 -29.83
N LEU A 862 9.23 -38.04 -30.65
CA LEU A 862 10.24 -39.04 -31.03
C LEU A 862 11.52 -38.37 -31.51
N ALA A 863 12.67 -38.81 -30.99
CA ALA A 863 13.99 -38.35 -31.40
C ALA A 863 14.95 -39.54 -31.52
N ILE A 864 15.84 -39.54 -32.53
CA ILE A 864 17.01 -40.42 -32.62
C ILE A 864 18.08 -39.80 -33.53
N ARG A 865 19.34 -40.18 -33.29
CA ARG A 865 20.59 -39.56 -33.78
C ARG A 865 20.87 -39.79 -35.28
N ALA A 866 21.54 -38.82 -35.95
CA ALA A 866 22.94 -38.97 -36.42
C ALA A 866 23.49 -37.75 -37.23
N ARG A 867 24.82 -37.53 -37.15
CA ARG A 867 25.71 -36.76 -38.07
C ARG A 867 26.63 -37.78 -38.81
N PRO A 868 27.51 -37.51 -39.84
CA PRO A 868 28.23 -36.23 -40.11
C PRO A 868 28.74 -35.86 -41.56
N THR A 869 28.72 -34.55 -41.90
CA THR A 869 29.78 -33.82 -42.70
C THR A 869 29.93 -34.13 -44.24
N PRO A 870 30.88 -33.56 -45.05
CA PRO A 870 30.58 -32.34 -45.86
C PRO A 870 31.14 -32.23 -47.34
N HIS A 871 30.78 -31.14 -48.05
CA HIS A 871 31.37 -30.56 -49.31
C HIS A 871 31.16 -31.31 -50.67
N PRO A 872 31.33 -30.69 -51.89
CA PRO A 872 31.89 -29.36 -52.27
C PRO A 872 30.99 -28.45 -53.18
N GLY A 873 31.56 -27.40 -53.85
CA GLY A 873 30.88 -26.32 -54.67
C GLY A 873 30.67 -26.62 -56.18
N PRO A 874 30.52 -25.64 -57.15
CA PRO A 874 31.28 -24.35 -57.27
C PRO A 874 30.66 -23.08 -58.02
N SER A 875 31.39 -21.94 -57.95
CA SER A 875 31.73 -20.88 -58.98
C SER A 875 30.74 -19.93 -59.76
N LEU A 876 30.82 -18.59 -59.46
CA LEU A 876 31.20 -17.39 -60.32
C LEU A 876 30.45 -16.99 -61.64
N PRO A 877 30.67 -15.81 -62.33
CA PRO A 877 31.47 -14.56 -62.03
C PRO A 877 30.84 -13.15 -62.35
N ALA A 878 31.45 -12.04 -61.88
CA ALA A 878 31.57 -10.70 -62.58
C ALA A 878 32.53 -9.70 -61.83
N ALA A 879 33.13 -8.69 -62.50
CA ALA A 879 34.09 -7.66 -61.97
C ALA A 879 34.12 -6.38 -62.89
N PRO A 880 34.96 -5.28 -62.76
CA PRO A 880 36.39 -5.13 -62.31
C PRO A 880 36.75 -3.92 -61.36
N ARG A 881 37.77 -3.98 -60.45
CA ARG A 881 39.20 -3.48 -60.45
C ARG A 881 39.46 -1.96 -60.62
N ILE A 882 40.40 -1.28 -59.92
CA ILE A 882 41.92 -1.33 -59.88
C ILE A 882 42.42 -0.59 -58.57
N THR A 883 43.11 -1.12 -57.53
CA THR A 883 44.54 -1.58 -57.27
C THR A 883 45.63 -0.49 -56.97
N PRO A 884 46.80 -0.72 -56.28
CA PRO A 884 47.19 -1.69 -55.19
C PRO A 884 48.38 -1.35 -54.19
N SER A 885 48.55 -2.18 -53.12
CA SER A 885 49.80 -2.87 -52.60
C SER A 885 50.89 -2.30 -51.63
N HIS A 886 51.54 -3.26 -50.92
CA HIS A 886 52.63 -3.22 -49.91
C HIS A 886 54.07 -3.51 -50.47
N LEU A 887 55.11 -3.51 -49.59
CA LEU A 887 56.17 -4.55 -49.35
C LEU A 887 57.22 -3.98 -48.31
N ALA A 888 58.07 -4.69 -47.52
CA ALA A 888 58.11 -6.06 -46.95
C ALA A 888 59.29 -6.24 -45.93
N ASN A 889 59.26 -7.31 -45.11
CA ASN A 889 60.39 -8.03 -44.44
C ASN A 889 61.17 -7.34 -43.27
N TRP A 890 61.75 -8.00 -42.24
CA TRP A 890 62.06 -9.41 -41.85
C TRP A 890 62.40 -9.44 -40.31
N SER A 891 62.64 -10.54 -39.55
CA SER A 891 62.21 -11.96 -39.54
C SER A 891 62.81 -12.78 -38.37
N ILE A 892 62.08 -13.82 -37.90
CA ILE A 892 62.56 -15.11 -37.28
C ILE A 892 63.04 -15.14 -35.79
N PRO A 893 62.83 -16.25 -35.01
CA PRO A 893 62.49 -16.20 -33.57
C PRO A 893 63.27 -17.17 -32.62
N PHE A 894 62.93 -17.20 -31.31
CA PHE A 894 62.62 -18.41 -30.47
C PHE A 894 62.30 -18.00 -29.00
N ALA A 895 61.97 -18.95 -28.10
CA ALA A 895 61.50 -18.69 -26.72
C ALA A 895 62.14 -19.61 -25.65
N SER A 896 62.23 -19.15 -24.39
CA SER A 896 62.32 -19.96 -23.13
C SER A 896 62.33 -19.06 -21.86
N THR A 897 62.36 -19.67 -20.66
CA THR A 897 62.04 -19.03 -19.36
C THR A 897 63.20 -18.97 -18.35
N HIS A 898 63.15 -17.96 -17.44
CA HIS A 898 63.88 -17.81 -16.16
C HIS A 898 65.43 -17.77 -16.14
N ALA A 899 66.02 -16.70 -15.56
CA ALA A 899 66.63 -16.73 -14.20
C ALA A 899 67.56 -15.52 -13.82
N ARG A 900 67.36 -15.00 -12.60
CA ARG A 900 68.34 -14.49 -11.59
C ARG A 900 69.45 -13.44 -11.92
N ASN A 901 69.36 -12.33 -11.16
CA ASN A 901 70.40 -11.66 -10.34
C ASN A 901 71.54 -10.77 -10.94
N SER A 902 71.46 -9.46 -10.62
CA SER A 902 72.57 -8.59 -10.12
C SER A 902 73.69 -8.13 -11.11
N PRO A 903 74.51 -7.08 -10.81
CA PRO A 903 74.70 -6.33 -9.54
C PRO A 903 74.72 -4.77 -9.61
N ARG A 904 75.00 -4.16 -8.43
CA ARG A 904 75.47 -2.79 -8.06
C ARG A 904 76.48 -2.12 -9.03
N ALA A 905 76.77 -0.79 -9.03
CA ALA A 905 76.31 0.49 -8.41
C ALA A 905 77.17 1.65 -9.06
N PRO A 906 77.44 2.89 -8.54
CA PRO A 906 77.04 3.64 -7.32
C PRO A 906 76.72 5.17 -7.55
N ASP A 907 76.84 5.99 -6.48
CA ASP A 907 77.00 7.47 -6.36
C ASP A 907 75.95 8.45 -6.97
N ALA A 908 75.63 9.63 -6.41
CA ALA A 908 75.64 10.22 -5.04
C ALA A 908 74.77 11.51 -5.08
N CYS A 909 73.97 11.94 -4.09
CA CYS A 909 74.36 12.61 -2.83
C CYS A 909 73.14 12.90 -1.91
N LEU A 910 73.39 13.49 -0.72
CA LEU A 910 72.48 13.71 0.44
C LEU A 910 72.29 15.25 0.74
N PRO A 911 71.56 15.75 1.79
CA PRO A 911 71.10 15.09 3.04
C PRO A 911 69.68 15.44 3.59
N GLY A 912 69.30 14.76 4.69
CA GLY A 912 68.20 15.13 5.61
C GLY A 912 68.65 16.01 6.80
N PRO A 913 67.88 16.07 7.92
CA PRO A 913 68.01 15.01 8.95
C PRO A 913 66.70 14.57 9.68
N PRO A 914 66.75 13.52 10.54
CA PRO A 914 65.60 12.75 11.08
C PRO A 914 65.61 12.75 12.64
N PRO A 915 65.32 11.69 13.45
CA PRO A 915 64.53 10.43 13.30
C PRO A 915 63.43 10.30 14.42
N CYS A 916 62.70 9.22 14.76
CA CYS A 916 62.94 7.78 15.01
C CYS A 916 61.57 7.16 15.46
N SER A 917 61.33 5.88 15.82
CA SER A 917 61.79 4.55 15.36
C SER A 917 61.11 3.45 16.20
N GLY A 918 60.53 2.40 15.61
CA GLY A 918 60.05 1.22 16.37
C GLY A 918 59.05 0.34 15.60
N ALA A 919 59.13 -0.99 15.74
CA ALA A 919 58.37 -1.96 14.95
C ALA A 919 57.55 -2.96 15.80
N ALA A 920 56.71 -3.72 15.10
CA ALA A 920 56.09 -5.00 15.48
C ALA A 920 54.78 -5.04 16.31
N TRP A 921 53.99 -6.05 15.98
CA TRP A 921 52.77 -6.59 16.63
C TRP A 921 53.17 -7.58 17.76
N PRO A 922 52.28 -8.16 18.62
CA PRO A 922 50.81 -8.25 18.49
C PRO A 922 49.94 -8.07 19.77
N ALA A 923 48.62 -7.94 19.53
CA ALA A 923 47.42 -8.47 20.21
C ALA A 923 47.33 -8.80 21.75
N ILE A 924 46.05 -8.78 22.23
CA ILE A 924 45.43 -9.50 23.38
C ILE A 924 45.12 -8.72 24.70
N LEU A 925 43.81 -8.77 25.06
CA LEU A 925 43.10 -8.62 26.36
C LEU A 925 43.13 -7.34 27.24
N ARG A 926 41.96 -6.67 27.25
CA ARG A 926 41.08 -6.32 28.41
C ARG A 926 41.65 -5.88 29.79
N ALA A 927 41.14 -4.70 30.19
CA ALA A 927 40.50 -4.36 31.48
C ALA A 927 41.30 -3.67 32.63
N ASN A 928 40.73 -2.54 33.08
CA ASN A 928 40.61 -1.95 34.44
C ASN A 928 41.84 -1.97 35.37
N VAL A 929 42.26 -0.85 35.99
CA VAL A 929 41.68 -0.30 37.25
C VAL A 929 42.35 1.06 37.65
N LEU A 930 41.54 1.95 38.25
CA LEU A 930 41.82 3.10 39.15
C LEU A 930 43.26 3.57 39.47
N TRP A 931 43.48 4.88 39.33
CA TRP A 931 43.93 5.85 40.38
C TRP A 931 43.15 7.16 40.09
N SER A 932 42.37 7.82 40.95
CA SER A 932 42.49 8.27 42.36
C SER A 932 43.40 9.49 42.58
N GLU A 933 42.76 10.66 42.71
CA GLU A 933 42.97 11.75 43.70
C GLU A 933 44.42 12.27 43.92
N SER A 934 44.72 13.57 43.96
CA SER A 934 44.03 14.73 44.57
C SER A 934 44.74 16.05 44.14
N ASP A 935 44.32 17.30 44.42
CA ASP A 935 43.12 17.81 45.10
C ASP A 935 42.79 19.28 44.73
N SER A 936 41.52 19.67 44.89
CA SER A 936 41.05 21.04 45.24
C SER A 936 41.27 22.22 44.24
N TRP A 937 40.48 23.31 44.23
CA TRP A 937 39.27 23.75 44.97
C TRP A 937 38.24 24.37 44.00
N GLY A 938 36.93 24.25 44.28
CA GLY A 938 35.88 25.03 43.60
C GLY A 938 34.62 24.22 43.23
N THR A 939 33.80 23.85 44.21
CA THR A 939 32.68 22.92 44.03
C THR A 939 31.34 23.57 43.60
N PRO A 940 30.42 22.79 42.96
CA PRO A 940 29.22 23.32 42.29
C PRO A 940 27.90 23.03 43.05
N THR A 941 26.77 23.45 42.45
CA THR A 941 25.45 22.81 42.67
C THR A 941 24.81 22.43 41.33
N GLY A 942 24.19 21.25 41.27
CA GLY A 942 23.63 20.66 40.04
C GLY A 942 22.11 20.82 39.91
N PRO A 943 21.47 20.11 38.95
CA PRO A 943 20.04 20.23 38.67
C PRO A 943 19.15 19.65 39.80
N PRO A 944 17.93 20.18 39.98
CA PRO A 944 17.02 19.75 41.04
C PRO A 944 16.40 18.37 40.77
N ARG A 945 16.04 17.67 41.86
CA ARG A 945 15.20 16.45 41.82
C ARG A 945 13.70 16.84 41.89
N PRO A 946 12.78 16.00 41.38
CA PRO A 946 11.36 16.31 41.42
C PRO A 946 10.80 16.21 42.85
N GLY A 947 10.15 17.27 43.33
CA GLY A 947 9.41 17.23 44.59
C GLY A 947 9.56 18.46 45.49
N ASP A 948 9.25 19.66 44.99
CA ASP A 948 8.92 20.80 45.86
C ASP A 948 7.88 21.73 45.21
N ARG A 949 7.19 22.57 46.01
CA ARG A 949 6.02 23.37 45.59
C ARG A 949 6.22 24.89 45.75
N LEU A 950 5.28 25.64 45.16
CA LEU A 950 5.10 27.11 45.18
C LEU A 950 5.91 27.84 44.08
N ALA A 951 5.39 28.85 43.36
CA ALA A 951 4.04 29.44 43.34
C ALA A 951 3.61 29.84 41.91
N ARG A 952 2.30 30.06 41.68
CA ARG A 952 1.75 30.54 40.39
C ARG A 952 1.46 32.05 40.43
N PRO A 953 1.97 32.84 39.47
CA PRO A 953 1.31 34.07 39.00
C PRO A 953 0.11 33.71 38.09
N THR A 954 -0.90 34.57 38.04
CA THR A 954 -2.14 34.35 37.26
C THR A 954 -2.11 35.05 35.90
N GLY A 955 -2.42 34.32 34.84
CA GLY A 955 -2.78 34.87 33.51
C GLY A 955 -4.14 34.29 33.08
N GLN A 956 -5.02 35.14 32.54
CA GLN A 956 -6.44 34.81 32.31
C GLN A 956 -6.71 34.26 30.89
N TRP A 957 -7.76 33.44 30.77
CA TRP A 957 -8.37 33.03 29.50
C TRP A 957 -9.88 33.41 29.52
N PRO A 958 -10.49 33.80 28.39
CA PRO A 958 -11.77 34.51 28.39
C PRO A 958 -13.00 33.59 28.35
N PHE A 959 -13.48 33.17 29.53
CA PHE A 959 -14.82 32.58 29.70
C PHE A 959 -15.50 33.16 30.95
N VAL A 960 -16.79 33.44 30.85
CA VAL A 960 -17.63 33.81 32.01
C VAL A 960 -18.52 32.61 32.36
N ALA A 961 -18.34 32.08 33.56
CA ALA A 961 -19.25 31.10 34.13
C ALA A 961 -20.46 31.83 34.76
N HIS A 962 -21.67 31.36 34.48
CA HIS A 962 -22.88 31.86 35.11
C HIS A 962 -23.61 30.68 35.76
N GLU A 963 -23.76 30.71 37.08
CA GLU A 963 -24.61 29.74 37.78
C GLU A 963 -26.09 30.10 37.56
N GLY A 964 -26.90 29.09 37.26
CA GLY A 964 -28.36 29.16 37.34
C GLY A 964 -28.88 28.52 38.64
N PRO A 965 -30.14 28.78 39.05
CA PRO A 965 -30.67 28.32 40.34
C PRO A 965 -30.64 26.80 40.57
N ASP A 966 -30.55 26.00 39.50
CA ASP A 966 -30.55 24.53 39.54
C ASP A 966 -29.13 23.90 39.49
N GLY A 967 -28.06 24.69 39.62
CA GLY A 967 -26.71 24.19 39.93
C GLY A 967 -25.92 23.52 38.81
N LEU A 968 -26.26 23.76 37.54
CA LEU A 968 -25.49 23.31 36.38
C LEU A 968 -24.62 24.44 35.80
N LEU A 969 -23.34 24.14 35.58
CA LEU A 969 -22.35 25.04 34.97
C LEU A 969 -22.32 24.89 33.45
N ALA A 970 -22.46 26.00 32.73
CA ALA A 970 -22.24 26.09 31.29
C ALA A 970 -21.09 27.06 30.99
N LEU A 971 -20.32 26.76 29.93
CA LEU A 971 -19.27 27.63 29.40
C LEU A 971 -19.70 28.14 28.02
N ILE A 972 -19.69 29.45 27.82
CA ILE A 972 -20.10 30.11 26.58
C ILE A 972 -18.95 31.01 26.10
N PRO A 973 -18.52 30.94 24.82
CA PRO A 973 -17.53 31.86 24.26
C PRO A 973 -18.04 33.29 24.16
N LEU A 974 -17.13 34.27 24.23
CA LEU A 974 -17.42 35.68 23.96
C LEU A 974 -17.29 35.97 22.44
N GLU A 975 -18.42 36.04 21.74
CA GLU A 975 -18.48 36.67 20.41
C GLU A 975 -18.75 38.18 20.54
N SER A 976 -18.10 38.99 19.69
CA SER A 976 -18.31 40.44 19.67
C SER A 976 -18.09 41.08 18.30
N SER A 977 -19.16 41.23 17.52
CA SER A 977 -19.39 42.47 16.76
C SER A 977 -20.90 42.65 16.52
N GLN A 978 -21.36 43.91 16.56
CA GLN A 978 -22.75 44.29 16.26
C GLN A 978 -22.82 44.96 14.89
N ARG A 979 -23.88 44.65 14.15
CA ARG A 979 -24.59 45.40 13.06
C ARG A 979 -25.22 44.37 12.11
N ASP A 980 -26.47 44.44 11.71
CA ASP A 980 -27.57 45.37 12.05
C ASP A 980 -28.85 44.57 12.35
N ALA A 981 -29.90 45.22 12.85
CA ALA A 981 -31.15 44.58 13.25
C ALA A 981 -32.33 45.12 12.45
N GLU A 982 -33.25 44.24 12.04
CA GLU A 982 -34.70 44.51 12.09
C GLU A 982 -35.58 43.24 11.91
N SER A 983 -36.79 43.28 12.48
CA SER A 983 -37.92 42.35 12.28
C SER A 983 -37.81 40.86 12.69
N ILE A 984 -38.24 40.54 13.92
CA ILE A 984 -38.84 39.25 14.29
C ILE A 984 -40.07 39.50 15.18
N PRO A 985 -41.22 38.87 14.89
CA PRO A 985 -42.20 38.59 15.94
C PRO A 985 -42.83 37.18 15.90
N SER A 986 -43.06 36.63 17.11
CA SER A 986 -43.97 35.51 17.46
C SER A 986 -43.54 34.08 17.08
N SER A 987 -43.75 33.04 17.91
CA SER A 987 -44.22 32.98 19.31
C SER A 987 -43.71 31.70 20.02
N VAL A 988 -43.67 31.69 21.36
CA VAL A 988 -43.12 30.57 22.16
C VAL A 988 -44.17 29.98 23.11
N GLY A 989 -44.21 28.65 23.22
CA GLY A 989 -44.93 27.88 24.23
C GLY A 989 -45.59 26.62 23.67
N PHE A 990 -45.77 25.52 24.42
CA PHE A 990 -45.32 25.18 25.77
C PHE A 990 -45.62 23.68 25.99
N LEU A 991 -44.83 22.93 26.78
CA LEU A 991 -45.33 21.85 27.65
C LEU A 991 -44.25 21.28 28.60
N ARG A 992 -44.70 20.59 29.67
CA ARG A 992 -43.89 20.16 30.83
C ARG A 992 -43.79 18.63 30.95
N ARG A 993 -42.82 18.15 31.75
CA ARG A 993 -42.88 16.82 32.42
C ARG A 993 -42.90 16.95 33.94
N SER A 994 -43.63 16.06 34.61
CA SER A 994 -43.72 15.81 36.08
C SER A 994 -44.48 14.47 36.23
N ARG A 995 -44.32 13.60 37.24
CA ARG A 995 -43.62 13.65 38.54
C ARG A 995 -43.27 12.23 39.04
N MET A 996 -42.08 12.07 39.63
CA MET A 996 -41.70 11.38 40.90
C MET A 996 -42.45 10.15 41.48
N ALA A 997 -41.65 9.13 41.85
CA ALA A 997 -41.49 8.54 43.21
C ALA A 997 -40.09 7.84 43.28
N ASN A 998 -39.18 7.96 44.26
CA ASN A 998 -39.18 7.83 45.74
C ASN A 998 -39.12 6.36 46.23
N TRP A 999 -38.21 5.86 47.10
CA TRP A 999 -37.31 6.44 48.15
C TRP A 999 -36.01 5.57 48.36
N ARG A 1000 -34.81 6.12 48.72
CA ARG A 1000 -34.15 6.28 50.07
C ARG A 1000 -33.79 4.98 50.86
N MET A 1001 -32.69 4.83 51.62
CA MET A 1001 -31.46 5.63 51.93
C MET A 1001 -30.43 4.83 52.81
N LYS A 1002 -29.18 5.34 52.98
CA LYS A 1002 -28.15 5.04 54.04
C LYS A 1002 -27.33 3.73 53.97
N LEU A 1003 -26.11 3.59 54.55
CA LEU A 1003 -24.95 4.51 54.77
C LEU A 1003 -23.71 3.74 55.35
N VAL A 1004 -22.48 4.23 55.10
CA VAL A 1004 -21.25 4.17 55.97
C VAL A 1004 -20.37 2.89 56.10
N GLU A 1005 -19.05 3.10 55.91
CA GLU A 1005 -17.83 2.35 56.37
C GLU A 1005 -17.62 0.86 55.94
N ARG A 1006 -16.40 0.29 55.87
CA ARG A 1006 -15.02 0.75 56.20
C ARG A 1006 -13.94 0.08 55.32
N GLU A 1007 -12.69 0.55 55.40
CA GLU A 1007 -11.50 -0.06 54.76
C GLU A 1007 -10.95 -1.31 55.49
N GLY A 1008 -10.32 -2.23 54.73
CA GLY A 1008 -9.03 -2.82 55.10
C GLY A 1008 -8.95 -4.32 55.45
N GLY A 1009 -8.07 -5.06 54.72
CA GLY A 1009 -7.19 -6.06 55.35
C GLY A 1009 -7.15 -7.52 54.83
N ARG A 1010 -6.11 -7.81 54.01
CA ARG A 1010 -5.27 -9.05 53.97
C ARG A 1010 -5.87 -10.42 53.56
N ASP A 1011 -5.01 -11.17 52.88
CA ASP A 1011 -5.08 -12.58 52.44
C ASP A 1011 -4.98 -13.61 53.60
N PRO A 1012 -4.99 -14.95 53.34
CA PRO A 1012 -5.84 -15.78 52.48
C PRO A 1012 -6.41 -17.03 53.24
N TRP A 1013 -6.97 -18.03 52.53
CA TRP A 1013 -6.74 -19.51 52.67
C TRP A 1013 -7.96 -20.42 52.35
N LEU A 1014 -7.77 -21.32 51.37
CA LEU A 1014 -8.30 -22.70 51.12
C LEU A 1014 -9.75 -23.20 51.45
N THR A 1015 -10.20 -24.06 50.51
CA THR A 1015 -10.99 -25.31 50.63
C THR A 1015 -12.51 -25.35 50.90
N ALA A 1016 -13.24 -25.71 49.82
CA ALA A 1016 -14.06 -26.92 49.65
C ALA A 1016 -15.24 -27.26 50.60
N GLY A 1017 -16.40 -27.64 50.02
CA GLY A 1017 -17.50 -28.30 50.74
C GLY A 1017 -18.87 -28.34 50.05
N SER A 1018 -19.10 -29.31 49.17
CA SER A 1018 -20.44 -29.90 48.92
C SER A 1018 -20.77 -30.91 50.05
N PRO A 1019 -22.03 -31.34 50.36
CA PRO A 1019 -23.11 -31.55 49.38
C PRO A 1019 -24.60 -31.37 49.85
N ILE A 1020 -25.52 -31.47 48.87
CA ILE A 1020 -26.80 -32.26 48.80
C ILE A 1020 -27.31 -32.84 50.17
N PRO A 1021 -28.60 -32.65 50.58
CA PRO A 1021 -29.69 -33.48 50.03
C PRO A 1021 -31.16 -32.97 49.95
N GLU A 1022 -31.88 -33.65 49.06
CA GLU A 1022 -33.28 -34.15 49.12
C GLU A 1022 -34.54 -33.25 48.95
N ALA A 1023 -35.53 -33.87 48.30
CA ALA A 1023 -36.96 -33.51 48.21
C ALA A 1023 -37.79 -34.69 48.78
N PRO A 1024 -39.14 -34.62 48.93
CA PRO A 1024 -39.99 -35.04 47.79
C PRO A 1024 -41.45 -34.52 47.72
N SER A 1025 -42.09 -34.78 46.57
CA SER A 1025 -43.53 -35.14 46.36
C SER A 1025 -44.68 -34.28 46.93
N ASN A 1026 -45.60 -33.83 46.05
CA ASN A 1026 -46.87 -34.57 45.80
C ASN A 1026 -47.73 -34.04 44.63
N ARG A 1027 -48.68 -34.89 44.18
CA ARG A 1027 -49.78 -34.69 43.19
C ARG A 1027 -51.11 -35.09 43.90
N PRO A 1028 -52.34 -34.68 43.50
CA PRO A 1028 -52.94 -35.12 42.21
C PRO A 1028 -54.08 -34.26 41.55
N ALA A 1029 -54.39 -34.64 40.29
CA ALA A 1029 -55.71 -34.73 39.59
C ALA A 1029 -56.77 -33.59 39.55
N LEU A 1030 -57.06 -33.11 38.32
CA LEU A 1030 -58.35 -33.12 37.54
C LEU A 1030 -59.68 -32.55 38.14
N PRO A 1031 -60.65 -32.03 37.34
CA PRO A 1031 -61.17 -32.60 36.07
C PRO A 1031 -61.49 -31.63 34.90
N ASP A 1032 -62.16 -32.17 33.87
CA ASP A 1032 -62.42 -31.62 32.51
C ASP A 1032 -63.46 -30.48 32.38
N LEU A 1033 -63.43 -29.81 31.21
CA LEU A 1033 -64.61 -29.40 30.43
C LEU A 1033 -64.25 -29.14 28.94
N SER A 1034 -65.21 -29.20 28.01
CA SER A 1034 -64.97 -29.14 26.54
C SER A 1034 -66.18 -28.65 25.71
N VAL A 1035 -66.02 -28.61 24.36
CA VAL A 1035 -67.02 -28.34 23.28
C VAL A 1035 -67.21 -26.87 22.81
N GLY A 1036 -67.34 -26.68 21.47
CA GLY A 1036 -67.70 -25.42 20.78
C GLY A 1036 -66.72 -25.00 19.67
N GLU A 1037 -66.61 -25.70 18.54
CA GLU A 1037 -67.40 -25.57 17.28
C GLU A 1037 -67.13 -24.33 16.39
N VAL A 1038 -66.44 -24.60 15.25
CA VAL A 1038 -66.76 -24.21 13.85
C VAL A 1038 -67.32 -22.81 13.54
N TYR A 1039 -66.58 -22.05 12.72
CA TYR A 1039 -67.11 -21.51 11.45
C TYR A 1039 -66.01 -21.38 10.38
N ASN A 1040 -66.41 -21.49 9.10
CA ASN A 1040 -65.51 -21.51 7.94
C ASN A 1040 -66.16 -20.77 6.76
N THR A 1041 -65.45 -19.81 6.15
CA THR A 1041 -65.84 -19.16 4.89
C THR A 1041 -64.63 -18.83 4.03
N ASN A 1042 -64.39 -19.65 3.00
CA ASN A 1042 -63.57 -19.24 1.85
C ASN A 1042 -64.34 -18.22 0.99
N LEU A 1043 -63.63 -17.25 0.42
CA LEU A 1043 -64.02 -16.62 -0.84
C LEU A 1043 -62.76 -16.12 -1.57
N ALA A 1044 -62.49 -16.70 -2.74
CA ALA A 1044 -61.43 -16.27 -3.64
C ALA A 1044 -62.02 -15.45 -4.79
N LYS A 1045 -61.22 -14.54 -5.39
CA LYS A 1045 -61.20 -14.31 -6.85
C LYS A 1045 -60.08 -13.38 -7.33
N ASP A 1046 -59.35 -13.88 -8.31
CA ASP A 1046 -58.93 -13.24 -9.57
C ASP A 1046 -58.61 -11.72 -9.61
N GLY A 1047 -57.33 -11.40 -9.82
CA GLY A 1047 -56.93 -10.83 -11.11
C GLY A 1047 -56.31 -9.42 -11.18
N LEU A 1048 -55.65 -9.22 -12.33
CA LEU A 1048 -55.15 -7.99 -12.96
C LEU A 1048 -53.85 -7.33 -12.45
N THR A 1049 -52.94 -7.19 -13.41
CA THR A 1049 -51.76 -6.30 -13.47
C THR A 1049 -52.15 -4.82 -13.61
N LEU A 1050 -51.37 -3.88 -13.05
CA LEU A 1050 -50.79 -2.73 -13.79
C LEU A 1050 -49.94 -1.77 -12.91
N SER A 1051 -48.93 -1.16 -13.55
CA SER A 1051 -48.31 0.18 -13.33
C SER A 1051 -47.92 0.70 -11.94
N ASP A 1052 -46.63 1.03 -11.83
CA ASP A 1052 -46.04 2.30 -11.36
C ASP A 1052 -46.42 2.90 -9.99
N SER A 1053 -45.49 2.77 -9.03
CA SER A 1053 -45.13 3.84 -8.06
C SER A 1053 -43.72 3.63 -7.50
#